data_AF-A0A971QFU7-F1
#
_entry.id   AF-A0A971QFU7-F1
#
_cell.length_a   1.000
_cell.length_b   1.000
_cell.length_c   1.000
_cell.angle_alpha   90.00
_cell.angle_beta   90.00
_cell.angle_gamma   90.00
#
_symmetry.space_group_name_H-M   'P 1'
#
loop_
_entity.id
_entity.type
_entity.pdbx_description
1 polymer ?
#
loop_
_entity_poly.entity_id
_entity_poly.type
_entity_poly.pdbx_seq_one_letter_code
_entity_poly.pdbx_strand_id
1 'polypeptide(L)'
;MGTISSGTGLISGLDIQSLVTQLIALETQPLTNLQTRIANTQNQQTAYSTLNARLAVLKASLSSLTRASTFSAVGTTSSNESVLTASAGSSTPLGSYTFTVRSLVSSHQLVSRGFRDRSTTPVGTGSIAFESTQANVLPSTALNALNNGEGVRRGTIRITDGSGQFANIDLTSAITVDDVLTAINSQSGIDVQASVRGNAIVVTDLSDGSASNLQIVDLGGGYAAHDLGIIGSSSSGELVGRDLIALSESTLLSQLNDGTGLRFNNTQADLNFRLADGSELQVNFSSTLGFDTALAQLNDGAGVRLGVMRITNREGDSAEVDLSGAQTIQDVKDAIGAAGIGVTLSAITGSKLVLADSTEGTESNLKIEDVTGYAAADLGIAGESDSSTLTGTQAYRLDTVGAMMRAIEYARDGNGEFNDGRLSVELSANGLVFTDHTVGGLATEVTALNGSRALRDLGLDGTTGSGGQLQTRHLLAGLNTVLLSSLKGGNGLTAGPLSITRRDGSTVNLDLSGAQTLSDVLNIINADGQLTASIDTGGTRLRITDLTQGTGQISATGAMAEALGLTSASTAELVSDDLQLQYVSENTRLADLNQGVGVTFGRFRITAADGTSQLITLSENLHKTVGDVLSTINDLSMGVTARINANGDGIELEDTTGGSGTLTVEAEGTSTTAAELGIAGKAQAGILTGSFARTIEVSASDTLDTLVAKINQAGAPITASIVNDGTGSNPYRLVLSSKTSGTVGKMSYSTDIAGLSFNTLTEAQDAVVVVGEAGSTNSITVTSSSNSMQDIVPGMTINLVSASDTPVRVTVQKNLDNVVTAVQTFVENFNSAMDAISELTSYDSETETRGLLFGESTVRQIQSRLYRIIESSVNDSGLTYNRLRSIGIMVDSSGGSGVRLTMSRTLASGTDHQTIVDGEAQLRAALTADPDAVRKLMSLVETDDEGNATNRGIMARLNAELDAITSSANGTIANQNLMLSQRIEQFEDEATRLQERLDAKEARLYAQFQAMETALADLQSQQSSLSSLVNLIGSSGS
;
A
#
# COMPACT_ATOMS: atom_id res chain seq x y z
N MET A 1 -21.07 64.55 -54.14
CA MET A 1 -21.50 64.52 -55.56
C MET A 1 -20.53 63.62 -56.31
N GLY A 2 -21.05 62.65 -57.05
CA GLY A 2 -20.31 61.44 -57.45
C GLY A 2 -19.14 61.68 -58.39
N THR A 3 -17.98 61.12 -58.04
CA THR A 3 -16.82 60.98 -58.92
C THR A 3 -17.03 59.78 -59.81
N ILE A 4 -17.22 60.03 -61.11
CA ILE A 4 -17.40 59.02 -62.15
C ILE A 4 -16.08 58.23 -62.27
N SER A 5 -16.14 56.94 -61.95
CA SER A 5 -15.11 55.96 -62.25
C SER A 5 -15.29 55.53 -63.72
N SER A 6 -14.44 56.05 -64.60
CA SER A 6 -14.23 55.45 -65.92
C SER A 6 -12.72 55.41 -66.16
N GLY A 7 -12.12 54.22 -66.12
CA GLY A 7 -10.68 53.97 -66.30
C GLY A 7 -10.12 54.31 -67.69
N THR A 8 -10.94 54.90 -68.56
CA THR A 8 -10.58 55.45 -69.86
C THR A 8 -10.66 56.98 -69.80
N GLY A 9 -9.59 57.65 -70.26
CA GLY A 9 -9.52 59.10 -70.34
C GLY A 9 -10.65 59.64 -71.22
N LEU A 10 -11.50 60.50 -70.65
CA LEU A 10 -12.71 61.01 -71.29
C LEU A 10 -12.40 61.87 -72.53
N ILE A 11 -11.20 62.44 -72.63
CA ILE A 11 -10.77 63.33 -73.71
C ILE A 11 -9.74 62.68 -74.63
N SER A 12 -8.81 61.90 -74.08
CA SER A 12 -7.76 61.23 -74.88
C SER A 12 -8.17 59.87 -75.45
N GLY A 13 -9.19 59.21 -74.88
CA GLY A 13 -9.56 57.83 -75.20
C GLY A 13 -8.55 56.77 -74.73
N LEU A 14 -7.52 57.15 -73.97
CA LEU A 14 -6.49 56.24 -73.46
C LEU A 14 -7.02 55.41 -72.29
N ASP A 15 -6.72 54.10 -72.28
CA ASP A 15 -6.96 53.23 -71.12
C ASP A 15 -5.88 53.48 -70.07
N ILE A 16 -6.13 54.48 -69.23
CA ILE A 16 -5.22 54.96 -68.19
C ILE A 16 -4.98 53.85 -67.17
N GLN A 17 -6.00 53.03 -66.87
CA GLN A 17 -5.86 51.94 -65.90
C GLN A 17 -4.90 50.86 -66.43
N SER A 18 -5.06 50.40 -67.66
CA SER A 18 -4.12 49.44 -68.27
C SER A 18 -2.68 49.98 -68.34
N LEU A 19 -2.50 51.26 -68.66
CA LEU A 19 -1.17 51.89 -68.74
C LEU A 19 -0.48 52.00 -67.38
N VAL A 20 -1.20 52.44 -66.34
CA VAL A 20 -0.68 52.52 -64.97
C VAL A 20 -0.35 51.13 -64.46
N THR A 21 -1.22 50.13 -64.67
CA THR A 21 -0.95 48.74 -64.29
C THR A 21 0.29 48.18 -64.98
N GLN A 22 0.48 48.41 -66.29
CA GLN A 22 1.68 47.96 -67.01
C GLN A 22 2.96 48.66 -66.52
N LEU A 23 2.88 49.94 -66.17
CA LEU A 23 4.02 50.70 -65.63
C LEU A 23 4.42 50.22 -64.22
N ILE A 24 3.45 49.83 -63.41
CA ILE A 24 3.70 49.29 -62.06
C ILE A 24 4.17 47.84 -62.10
N ALA A 25 3.69 47.03 -63.04
CA ALA A 25 4.04 45.62 -63.15
C ALA A 25 5.54 45.35 -63.26
N LEU A 26 6.31 46.23 -63.93
CA LEU A 26 7.77 46.10 -63.98
C LEU A 26 8.44 46.45 -62.63
N GLU A 27 7.86 47.40 -61.90
CA GLU A 27 8.36 47.82 -60.59
C GLU A 27 7.91 46.92 -59.42
N THR A 28 6.95 46.01 -59.65
CA THR A 28 6.55 44.96 -58.67
C THR A 28 7.51 43.76 -58.61
N GLN A 29 8.47 43.66 -59.52
CA GLN A 29 9.39 42.51 -59.58
C GLN A 29 10.25 42.32 -58.30
N PRO A 30 10.82 43.38 -57.69
CA PRO A 30 11.55 43.22 -56.43
C PRO A 30 10.65 42.76 -55.26
N LEU A 31 9.37 43.14 -55.26
CA LEU A 31 8.39 42.67 -54.28
C LEU A 31 8.13 41.17 -54.44
N THR A 32 7.94 40.72 -55.68
CA THR A 32 7.75 39.29 -56.00
C THR A 32 8.97 38.46 -55.59
N ASN A 33 10.18 39.00 -55.77
CA ASN A 33 11.42 38.37 -55.31
C ASN A 33 11.49 38.28 -53.77
N LEU A 34 11.06 39.31 -53.05
CA LEU A 34 10.97 39.29 -51.58
C LEU A 34 9.93 38.28 -51.08
N GLN A 35 8.74 38.24 -51.70
CA GLN A 35 7.71 37.23 -51.39
C GLN A 35 8.21 35.81 -51.63
N THR A 36 8.95 35.59 -52.72
CA THR A 36 9.59 34.30 -53.01
C THR A 36 10.64 33.95 -51.94
N ARG A 37 11.43 34.93 -51.48
CA ARG A 37 12.39 34.73 -50.38
C ARG A 37 11.69 34.38 -49.07
N ILE A 38 10.60 35.07 -48.72
CA ILE A 38 9.77 34.77 -47.54
C ILE A 38 9.27 33.33 -47.61
N ALA A 39 8.63 32.93 -48.71
CA ALA A 39 8.12 31.57 -48.89
C ALA A 39 9.23 30.51 -48.77
N ASN A 40 10.40 30.76 -49.35
CA ASN A 40 11.55 29.85 -49.23
C ASN A 40 12.05 29.75 -47.79
N THR A 41 12.16 30.86 -47.06
CA THR A 41 12.59 30.87 -45.65
C THR A 41 11.54 30.21 -44.74
N GLN A 42 10.25 30.36 -45.02
CA GLN A 42 9.16 29.64 -44.34
C GLN A 42 9.26 28.12 -44.57
N ASN A 43 9.51 27.69 -45.81
CA ASN A 43 9.71 26.27 -46.12
C ASN A 43 10.92 25.68 -45.37
N GLN A 44 12.01 26.45 -45.23
CA GLN A 44 13.16 26.05 -44.40
C GLN A 44 12.78 25.87 -42.93
N GLN A 45 11.97 26.79 -42.37
CA GLN A 45 11.49 26.69 -40.99
C GLN A 45 10.60 25.45 -40.78
N THR A 46 9.73 25.12 -41.74
CA THR A 46 8.93 23.88 -41.71
C THR A 46 9.83 22.63 -41.76
N ALA A 47 10.89 22.65 -42.57
CA ALA A 47 11.85 21.56 -42.63
C ALA A 47 12.62 21.36 -41.30
N TYR A 48 13.05 22.44 -40.65
CA TYR A 48 13.66 22.38 -39.31
C TYR A 48 12.69 21.86 -38.25
N SER A 49 11.42 22.26 -38.32
CA SER A 49 10.38 21.77 -37.39
C SER A 49 10.11 20.28 -37.58
N THR A 50 10.10 19.80 -38.83
CA THR A 50 9.97 18.38 -39.16
C THR A 50 11.17 17.58 -38.64
N LEU A 51 12.38 18.09 -38.84
CA LEU A 51 13.59 17.48 -38.29
C LEU A 51 13.55 17.43 -36.75
N ASN A 52 13.11 18.52 -36.10
CA ASN A 52 12.97 18.56 -34.65
C ASN A 52 12.00 17.48 -34.14
N ALA A 53 10.87 17.28 -34.82
CA ALA A 53 9.91 16.24 -34.47
C ALA A 53 10.51 14.83 -34.59
N ARG A 54 11.26 14.55 -35.66
CA ARG A 54 11.94 13.24 -35.86
C ARG A 54 13.02 13.00 -34.80
N LEU A 55 13.81 14.02 -34.47
CA LEU A 55 14.83 13.94 -33.42
C LEU A 55 14.21 13.80 -32.02
N ALA A 56 13.05 14.40 -31.77
CA ALA A 56 12.31 14.22 -30.52
C ALA A 56 11.76 12.79 -30.36
N VAL A 57 11.29 12.17 -31.45
CA VAL A 57 10.89 10.74 -31.44
C VAL A 57 12.08 9.83 -31.16
N LEU A 58 13.22 10.08 -31.82
CA LEU A 58 14.46 9.37 -31.52
C LEU A 58 14.87 9.52 -30.06
N LYS A 59 14.85 10.74 -29.52
CA LYS A 59 15.12 11.01 -28.10
C LYS A 59 14.19 10.22 -27.18
N ALA A 60 12.89 10.19 -27.47
CA ALA A 60 11.93 9.42 -26.68
C ALA A 60 12.27 7.92 -26.66
N SER A 61 12.69 7.35 -27.80
CA SER A 61 13.10 5.95 -27.91
C SER A 61 14.35 5.59 -27.10
N LEU A 62 15.20 6.57 -26.75
CA LEU A 62 16.41 6.35 -25.95
C LEU A 62 16.15 6.23 -24.45
N SER A 63 15.02 6.75 -23.96
CA SER A 63 14.70 6.81 -22.52
C SER A 63 14.62 5.45 -21.84
N SER A 64 14.25 4.39 -22.58
CA SER A 64 14.25 3.02 -22.07
C SER A 64 15.67 2.46 -21.98
N LEU A 65 16.51 2.74 -22.97
CA LEU A 65 17.91 2.28 -23.02
C LEU A 65 18.85 3.03 -22.08
N THR A 66 18.42 4.16 -21.51
CA THR A 66 19.17 4.88 -20.48
C THR A 66 18.81 4.46 -19.05
N ARG A 67 17.79 3.63 -18.86
CA ARG A 67 17.34 3.17 -17.53
C ARG A 67 17.97 1.85 -17.13
N ALA A 68 18.50 1.77 -15.91
CA ALA A 68 19.05 0.54 -15.36
C ALA A 68 18.02 -0.60 -15.27
N SER A 69 16.78 -0.28 -14.91
CA SER A 69 15.68 -1.24 -14.77
C SER A 69 15.32 -2.01 -16.04
N THR A 70 15.64 -1.46 -17.22
CA THR A 70 15.44 -2.14 -18.51
C THR A 70 16.35 -3.35 -18.64
N PHE A 71 17.57 -3.30 -18.10
CA PHE A 71 18.58 -4.35 -18.20
C PHE A 71 18.52 -5.36 -17.05
N SER A 72 17.89 -4.99 -15.93
CA SER A 72 17.62 -5.89 -14.80
C SER A 72 16.19 -6.44 -14.80
N ALA A 73 15.43 -6.27 -15.90
CA ALA A 73 14.08 -6.76 -16.02
C ALA A 73 14.03 -8.29 -15.91
N VAL A 74 13.10 -8.78 -15.10
CA VAL A 74 12.83 -10.19 -14.88
C VAL A 74 11.44 -10.50 -15.47
N GLY A 75 11.29 -11.70 -16.03
CA GLY A 75 10.05 -12.22 -16.55
C GLY A 75 9.69 -13.54 -15.87
N THR A 76 8.43 -13.92 -16.01
CA THR A 76 7.85 -15.13 -15.43
C THR A 76 7.24 -15.98 -16.53
N THR A 77 7.20 -17.29 -16.33
CA THR A 77 6.45 -18.22 -17.17
C THR A 77 5.71 -19.19 -16.28
N SER A 78 4.39 -19.27 -16.44
CA SER A 78 3.55 -20.24 -15.74
C SER A 78 3.36 -21.48 -16.60
N SER A 79 3.45 -22.65 -15.98
CA SER A 79 3.10 -23.92 -16.63
C SER A 79 1.60 -24.08 -16.88
N ASN A 80 0.75 -23.29 -16.21
CA ASN A 80 -0.70 -23.28 -16.44
C ASN A 80 -1.34 -21.91 -16.09
N GLU A 81 -1.41 -21.02 -17.08
CA GLU A 81 -1.98 -19.68 -16.93
C GLU A 81 -3.50 -19.65 -16.70
N SER A 82 -4.22 -20.74 -16.98
CA SER A 82 -5.67 -20.83 -16.68
C SER A 82 -5.96 -21.00 -15.18
N VAL A 83 -4.94 -21.38 -14.41
CA VAL A 83 -5.00 -21.57 -12.95
C VAL A 83 -4.30 -20.41 -12.24
N LEU A 84 -3.09 -20.06 -12.67
CA LEU A 84 -2.24 -19.08 -12.01
C LEU A 84 -1.35 -18.36 -13.03
N THR A 85 -1.36 -17.03 -12.99
CA THR A 85 -0.37 -16.18 -13.67
C THR A 85 0.57 -15.55 -12.65
N ALA A 86 1.72 -15.07 -13.10
CA ALA A 86 2.70 -14.42 -12.22
C ALA A 86 3.37 -13.26 -12.95
N SER A 87 3.82 -12.26 -12.19
CA SER A 87 4.73 -11.21 -12.63
C SER A 87 5.85 -11.07 -11.60
N ALA A 88 7.02 -10.58 -12.03
CA ALA A 88 8.20 -10.43 -11.19
C ALA A 88 8.81 -9.03 -11.33
N GLY A 89 9.21 -8.45 -10.20
CA GLY A 89 10.04 -7.26 -10.14
C GLY A 89 11.51 -7.58 -10.43
N SER A 90 12.32 -6.54 -10.66
CA SER A 90 13.75 -6.70 -10.97
C SER A 90 14.59 -7.29 -9.84
N SER A 91 14.07 -7.26 -8.60
CA SER A 91 14.69 -7.85 -7.41
C SER A 91 14.26 -9.28 -7.12
N THR A 92 13.31 -9.84 -7.89
CA THR A 92 12.81 -11.18 -7.65
C THR A 92 13.91 -12.21 -7.93
N PRO A 93 14.20 -13.13 -6.99
CA PRO A 93 15.19 -14.17 -7.19
C PRO A 93 14.86 -15.05 -8.39
N LEU A 94 15.87 -15.33 -9.21
CA LEU A 94 15.74 -16.25 -10.35
C LEU A 94 15.58 -17.68 -9.84
N GLY A 95 14.68 -18.44 -10.44
CA GLY A 95 14.42 -19.80 -10.00
C GLY A 95 13.08 -20.34 -10.47
N SER A 96 12.72 -21.50 -9.95
CA SER A 96 11.43 -22.11 -10.22
C SER A 96 10.70 -22.41 -8.92
N TYR A 97 9.46 -21.98 -8.86
CA TYR A 97 8.58 -22.08 -7.70
C TYR A 97 7.36 -22.91 -8.07
N THR A 98 6.87 -23.72 -7.14
CA THR A 98 5.69 -24.57 -7.36
C THR A 98 4.58 -24.11 -6.43
N PHE A 99 3.39 -23.91 -7.00
CA PHE A 99 2.20 -23.44 -6.30
C PHE A 99 1.03 -24.40 -6.55
N THR A 100 0.22 -24.66 -5.54
CA THR A 100 -1.06 -25.38 -5.68
C THR A 100 -2.17 -24.49 -5.18
N VAL A 101 -3.12 -24.13 -6.06
CA VAL A 101 -4.22 -23.22 -5.72
C VAL A 101 -5.41 -24.04 -5.21
N ARG A 102 -5.71 -23.94 -3.91
CA ARG A 102 -6.78 -24.73 -3.28
C ARG A 102 -8.13 -24.04 -3.36
N SER A 103 -8.16 -22.73 -3.10
CA SER A 103 -9.38 -21.92 -3.17
C SER A 103 -9.07 -20.53 -3.70
N LEU A 104 -10.08 -19.92 -4.30
CA LEU A 104 -10.08 -18.49 -4.64
C LEU A 104 -10.80 -17.72 -3.54
N VAL A 105 -10.55 -16.42 -3.49
CA VAL A 105 -11.28 -15.52 -2.61
C VAL A 105 -12.74 -15.39 -3.04
N SER A 106 -13.66 -15.29 -2.08
CA SER A 106 -15.07 -14.93 -2.29
C SER A 106 -15.47 -13.76 -1.38
N SER A 107 -16.50 -13.02 -1.77
CA SER A 107 -17.11 -11.98 -0.93
C SER A 107 -18.39 -12.51 -0.28
N HIS A 108 -18.63 -12.13 0.98
CA HIS A 108 -19.82 -12.56 1.72
C HIS A 108 -21.09 -12.01 1.04
N GLN A 109 -22.08 -12.87 0.85
CA GLN A 109 -23.40 -12.50 0.36
C GLN A 109 -24.49 -13.05 1.26
N LEU A 110 -25.42 -12.17 1.64
CA LEU A 110 -26.57 -12.47 2.48
C LEU A 110 -27.84 -12.21 1.70
N VAL A 111 -28.85 -13.06 1.88
CA VAL A 111 -30.16 -12.92 1.23
C VAL A 111 -31.27 -13.01 2.27
N SER A 112 -32.20 -12.05 2.23
CA SER A 112 -33.33 -12.04 3.15
C SER A 112 -34.44 -13.00 2.75
N ARG A 113 -35.42 -13.16 3.65
CA ARG A 113 -36.73 -13.72 3.30
C ARG A 113 -37.40 -12.94 2.15
N GLY A 114 -38.38 -13.58 1.50
CA GLY A 114 -39.18 -12.93 0.46
C GLY A 114 -40.11 -11.84 1.01
N PHE A 115 -40.28 -10.79 0.22
CA PHE A 115 -41.24 -9.71 0.38
C PHE A 115 -42.21 -9.68 -0.79
N ARG A 116 -43.45 -9.27 -0.51
CA ARG A 116 -44.54 -9.23 -1.48
C ARG A 116 -44.29 -8.23 -2.62
N ASP A 117 -43.78 -7.06 -2.26
CA ASP A 117 -43.49 -5.96 -3.17
C ASP A 117 -42.31 -5.13 -2.64
N ARG A 118 -41.82 -4.20 -3.46
CA ARG A 118 -40.61 -3.42 -3.16
C ARG A 118 -40.89 -2.06 -2.52
N SER A 119 -42.06 -1.48 -2.77
CA SER A 119 -42.27 -0.03 -2.66
C SER A 119 -43.54 0.37 -1.91
N THR A 120 -44.35 -0.58 -1.44
CA THR A 120 -45.62 -0.29 -0.76
C THR A 120 -45.74 -0.97 0.59
N THR A 121 -45.34 -2.24 0.72
CA THR A 121 -45.38 -2.95 2.00
C THR A 121 -44.18 -2.56 2.86
N PRO A 122 -44.39 -2.09 4.10
CA PRO A 122 -43.28 -1.77 4.99
C PRO A 122 -42.49 -3.01 5.40
N VAL A 123 -41.17 -2.84 5.59
CA VAL A 123 -40.27 -3.93 6.02
C VAL A 123 -40.38 -4.20 7.53
N GLY A 124 -40.88 -3.24 8.30
CA GLY A 124 -40.98 -3.27 9.76
C GLY A 124 -40.42 -1.99 10.39
N THR A 125 -40.47 -1.91 11.72
CA THR A 125 -39.81 -0.85 12.52
C THR A 125 -38.66 -1.44 13.30
N GLY A 126 -37.60 -0.66 13.48
CA GLY A 126 -36.43 -1.05 14.26
C GLY A 126 -35.14 -0.53 13.64
N SER A 127 -34.04 -1.15 13.99
CA SER A 127 -32.71 -0.91 13.52
C SER A 127 -32.09 -2.18 12.91
N ILE A 128 -31.16 -1.97 11.98
CA ILE A 128 -30.21 -2.99 11.53
C ILE A 128 -28.81 -2.44 11.68
N ALA A 129 -27.98 -3.13 12.47
CA ALA A 129 -26.58 -2.80 12.66
C ALA A 129 -25.71 -3.77 11.87
N PHE A 130 -24.73 -3.23 11.17
CA PHE A 130 -23.67 -3.99 10.50
C PHE A 130 -22.34 -3.73 11.18
N GLU A 131 -21.61 -4.79 11.48
CA GLU A 131 -20.33 -4.71 12.17
C GLU A 131 -19.26 -5.57 11.49
N SER A 132 -18.00 -5.29 11.85
CA SER A 132 -16.87 -6.14 11.52
C SER A 132 -17.01 -7.49 12.23
N THR A 133 -16.53 -8.57 11.63
CA THR A 133 -16.37 -9.86 12.33
C THR A 133 -15.42 -9.79 13.51
N GLN A 134 -14.60 -8.75 13.61
CA GLN A 134 -13.78 -8.50 14.79
C GLN A 134 -14.60 -8.16 16.04
N ALA A 135 -15.86 -7.73 15.89
CA ALA A 135 -16.76 -7.52 17.02
C ALA A 135 -17.37 -8.84 17.55
N ASN A 136 -17.16 -9.94 16.84
CA ASN A 136 -17.75 -11.24 17.15
C ASN A 136 -17.14 -11.80 18.45
N VAL A 137 -17.98 -12.15 19.42
CA VAL A 137 -17.57 -12.60 20.75
C VAL A 137 -17.25 -14.10 20.84
N LEU A 138 -17.50 -14.85 19.76
CA LEU A 138 -16.99 -16.21 19.54
C LEU A 138 -16.24 -16.25 18.20
N PRO A 139 -15.07 -15.61 18.10
CA PRO A 139 -14.30 -15.61 16.87
C PRO A 139 -13.72 -17.00 16.62
N SER A 140 -13.80 -17.49 15.38
CA SER A 140 -13.15 -18.74 14.99
C SER A 140 -11.64 -18.60 15.12
N THR A 141 -11.00 -19.44 15.93
CA THR A 141 -9.53 -19.38 16.09
C THR A 141 -8.85 -19.89 14.82
N ALA A 142 -7.96 -19.09 14.24
CA ALA A 142 -7.18 -19.49 13.07
C ALA A 142 -6.17 -20.60 13.45
N LEU A 143 -6.08 -21.63 12.62
CA LEU A 143 -5.22 -22.79 12.89
C LEU A 143 -3.72 -22.46 12.82
N ASN A 144 -3.32 -21.34 12.21
CA ASN A 144 -1.94 -20.86 12.21
C ASN A 144 -1.57 -20.17 13.54
N ALA A 145 -2.54 -19.72 14.34
CA ALA A 145 -2.32 -19.12 15.64
C ALA A 145 -2.12 -20.17 16.76
N LEU A 146 -2.44 -21.43 16.48
CA LEU A 146 -2.32 -22.53 17.44
C LEU A 146 -0.87 -22.93 17.68
N ASN A 147 -0.63 -23.71 18.72
CA ASN A 147 0.69 -24.25 19.07
C ASN A 147 1.75 -23.15 19.27
N ASN A 148 1.37 -22.08 19.97
CA ASN A 148 2.23 -20.92 20.21
C ASN A 148 2.70 -20.22 18.92
N GLY A 149 1.87 -20.25 17.87
CA GLY A 149 2.17 -19.63 16.57
C GLY A 149 2.87 -20.54 15.56
N GLU A 150 3.23 -21.77 15.93
CA GLU A 150 3.75 -22.78 14.98
C GLU A 150 2.65 -23.27 14.01
N GLY A 151 1.39 -23.10 14.40
CA GLY A 151 0.23 -23.49 13.62
C GLY A 151 -0.01 -25.00 13.60
N VAL A 152 -0.88 -25.41 12.67
CA VAL A 152 -1.27 -26.81 12.46
C VAL A 152 -0.93 -27.23 11.03
N ARG A 153 -0.13 -28.27 10.87
CA ARG A 153 0.12 -28.85 9.55
C ARG A 153 -1.13 -29.52 9.03
N ARG A 154 -1.47 -29.25 7.77
CA ARG A 154 -2.68 -29.75 7.15
C ARG A 154 -2.51 -31.16 6.60
N GLY A 155 -3.58 -31.95 6.60
CA GLY A 155 -3.55 -33.33 6.13
C GLY A 155 -4.88 -34.04 6.34
N THR A 156 -4.85 -35.37 6.19
CA THR A 156 -6.02 -36.22 6.41
C THR A 156 -5.88 -36.96 7.74
N ILE A 157 -6.92 -36.96 8.55
CA ILE A 157 -7.01 -37.73 9.78
C ILE A 157 -8.01 -38.88 9.63
N ARG A 158 -7.85 -39.97 10.38
CA ARG A 158 -8.86 -41.03 10.48
C ARG A 158 -9.40 -41.07 11.90
N ILE A 159 -10.72 -40.98 12.02
CA ILE A 159 -11.44 -41.16 13.27
C ILE A 159 -12.18 -42.50 13.20
N THR A 160 -12.05 -43.33 14.24
CA THR A 160 -12.77 -44.60 14.43
C THR A 160 -13.62 -44.47 15.68
N ASP A 161 -14.93 -44.69 15.60
CA ASP A 161 -15.85 -44.58 16.74
C ASP A 161 -15.89 -45.85 17.61
N GLY A 162 -16.69 -45.84 18.68
CA GLY A 162 -16.82 -46.99 19.59
C GLY A 162 -17.53 -48.20 18.99
N SER A 163 -18.25 -48.03 17.89
CA SER A 163 -18.84 -49.13 17.10
C SER A 163 -17.80 -49.82 16.19
N GLY A 164 -16.67 -49.17 15.95
CA GLY A 164 -15.58 -49.63 15.10
C GLY A 164 -15.68 -49.15 13.64
N GLN A 165 -16.65 -48.29 13.33
CA GLN A 165 -16.71 -47.60 12.04
C GLN A 165 -15.65 -46.50 11.98
N PHE A 166 -15.18 -46.15 10.78
CA PHE A 166 -14.19 -45.09 10.61
C PHE A 166 -14.50 -44.18 9.43
N ALA A 167 -14.07 -42.92 9.54
CA ALA A 167 -14.07 -41.95 8.46
C ALA A 167 -12.67 -41.32 8.30
N ASN A 168 -12.27 -41.10 7.06
CA ASN A 168 -11.07 -40.32 6.72
C ASN A 168 -11.52 -38.89 6.42
N ILE A 169 -11.02 -37.93 7.19
CA ILE A 169 -11.43 -36.52 7.17
C ILE A 169 -10.28 -35.71 6.59
N ASP A 170 -10.53 -35.03 5.48
CA ASP A 170 -9.57 -34.15 4.84
C ASP A 170 -9.63 -32.75 5.47
N LEU A 171 -8.53 -32.34 6.10
CA LEU A 171 -8.36 -31.02 6.71
C LEU A 171 -7.46 -30.11 5.86
N THR A 172 -7.13 -30.48 4.61
CA THR A 172 -6.20 -29.72 3.76
C THR A 172 -6.65 -28.31 3.43
N SER A 173 -7.97 -28.07 3.39
CA SER A 173 -8.56 -26.74 3.17
C SER A 173 -9.01 -26.04 4.45
N ALA A 174 -8.89 -26.67 5.62
CA ALA A 174 -9.32 -26.05 6.88
C ALA A 174 -8.43 -24.82 7.18
N ILE A 175 -9.02 -23.72 7.65
CA ILE A 175 -8.29 -22.49 8.00
C ILE A 175 -8.41 -22.22 9.50
N THR A 176 -9.56 -22.52 10.08
CA THR A 176 -9.93 -22.26 11.47
C THR A 176 -10.25 -23.53 12.24
N VAL A 177 -10.31 -23.44 13.58
CA VAL A 177 -10.79 -24.53 14.44
C VAL A 177 -12.21 -24.92 14.08
N ASP A 178 -13.07 -23.96 13.72
CA ASP A 178 -14.46 -24.25 13.31
C ASP A 178 -14.54 -25.07 12.02
N ASP A 179 -13.60 -24.87 11.07
CA ASP A 179 -13.51 -25.71 9.88
C ASP A 179 -13.18 -27.16 10.26
N VAL A 180 -12.31 -27.36 11.27
CA VAL A 180 -11.97 -28.70 11.79
C VAL A 180 -13.15 -29.34 12.49
N LEU A 181 -13.83 -28.61 13.39
CA LEU A 181 -15.01 -29.11 14.10
C LEU A 181 -16.11 -29.47 13.10
N THR A 182 -16.34 -28.63 12.08
CA THR A 182 -17.32 -28.87 11.02
C THR A 182 -16.94 -30.08 10.17
N ALA A 183 -15.67 -30.21 9.78
CA ALA A 183 -15.18 -31.36 9.01
C ALA A 183 -15.36 -32.69 9.77
N ILE A 184 -15.21 -32.68 11.09
CA ILE A 184 -15.46 -33.86 11.95
C ILE A 184 -16.96 -34.11 12.12
N ASN A 185 -17.72 -33.09 12.53
CA ASN A 185 -19.14 -33.22 12.87
C ASN A 185 -20.06 -33.46 11.67
N SER A 186 -19.58 -33.19 10.45
CA SER A 186 -20.33 -33.45 9.21
C SER A 186 -20.19 -34.90 8.70
N GLN A 187 -19.38 -35.74 9.36
CA GLN A 187 -19.21 -37.13 8.96
C GLN A 187 -20.42 -37.96 9.36
N SER A 188 -21.15 -38.49 8.37
CA SER A 188 -22.31 -39.38 8.59
C SER A 188 -21.95 -40.86 8.72
N GLY A 189 -20.68 -41.22 8.51
CA GLY A 189 -20.19 -42.60 8.57
C GLY A 189 -19.65 -43.03 9.94
N ILE A 190 -19.61 -42.12 10.91
CA ILE A 190 -19.15 -42.34 12.28
C ILE A 190 -20.04 -41.53 13.24
N ASP A 191 -20.30 -42.08 14.43
CA ASP A 191 -21.13 -41.41 15.44
C ASP A 191 -20.25 -40.65 16.44
N VAL A 192 -19.71 -39.50 16.04
CA VAL A 192 -18.85 -38.66 16.89
C VAL A 192 -19.31 -37.20 16.92
N GLN A 193 -18.94 -36.51 18.00
CA GLN A 193 -19.10 -35.08 18.17
C GLN A 193 -17.79 -34.44 18.63
N ALA A 194 -17.28 -33.49 17.85
CA ALA A 194 -16.16 -32.63 18.20
C ALA A 194 -16.66 -31.28 18.75
N SER A 195 -16.06 -30.81 19.84
CA SER A 195 -16.32 -29.51 20.46
C SER A 195 -15.04 -28.92 21.06
N VAL A 196 -15.05 -27.64 21.42
CA VAL A 196 -13.99 -27.02 22.22
C VAL A 196 -14.37 -27.05 23.70
N ARG A 197 -13.42 -27.43 24.56
CA ARG A 197 -13.55 -27.34 26.02
C ARG A 197 -12.26 -26.74 26.58
N GLY A 198 -12.34 -25.53 27.12
CA GLY A 198 -11.14 -24.76 27.48
C GLY A 198 -10.27 -24.49 26.25
N ASN A 199 -8.98 -24.84 26.32
CA ASN A 199 -8.02 -24.66 25.24
C ASN A 199 -7.78 -25.92 24.40
N ALA A 200 -8.63 -26.94 24.55
CA ALA A 200 -8.51 -28.22 23.86
C ALA A 200 -9.73 -28.52 22.97
N ILE A 201 -9.48 -29.28 21.89
CA ILE A 201 -10.54 -29.93 21.13
C ILE A 201 -10.87 -31.26 21.81
N VAL A 202 -12.15 -31.50 22.03
CA VAL A 202 -12.69 -32.74 22.60
C VAL A 202 -13.48 -33.46 21.52
N VAL A 203 -13.22 -34.75 21.35
CA VAL A 203 -14.02 -35.63 20.48
C VAL A 203 -14.71 -36.67 21.35
N THR A 204 -16.04 -36.69 21.30
CA THR A 204 -16.90 -37.59 22.04
C THR A 204 -17.57 -38.56 21.09
N ASP A 205 -17.53 -39.84 21.42
CA ASP A 205 -18.24 -40.92 20.76
C ASP A 205 -19.70 -40.96 21.25
N LEU A 206 -20.63 -41.02 20.31
CA LEU A 206 -22.08 -41.06 20.54
C LEU A 206 -22.69 -42.43 20.22
N SER A 207 -21.87 -43.42 19.85
CA SER A 207 -22.30 -44.77 19.50
C SER A 207 -23.01 -45.47 20.67
N ASP A 208 -24.06 -46.25 20.37
CA ASP A 208 -24.84 -47.01 21.35
C ASP A 208 -24.21 -48.38 21.70
N GLY A 209 -22.91 -48.38 22.05
CA GLY A 209 -22.20 -49.54 22.58
C GLY A 209 -20.72 -49.62 22.18
N SER A 210 -19.84 -49.96 23.13
CA SER A 210 -18.39 -49.99 22.92
C SER A 210 -17.90 -51.37 22.44
N ALA A 211 -17.84 -51.58 21.13
CA ALA A 211 -17.13 -52.71 20.52
C ALA A 211 -15.61 -52.43 20.39
N SER A 212 -15.23 -51.15 20.32
CA SER A 212 -13.86 -50.64 20.23
C SER A 212 -13.68 -49.34 21.02
N ASN A 213 -12.43 -48.85 21.09
CA ASN A 213 -12.11 -47.53 21.63
C ASN A 213 -12.30 -46.47 20.53
N LEU A 214 -12.72 -45.26 20.90
CA LEU A 214 -12.59 -44.08 20.05
C LEU A 214 -11.10 -43.90 19.70
N GLN A 215 -10.75 -43.82 18.42
CA GLN A 215 -9.36 -43.72 17.97
C GLN A 215 -9.20 -42.66 16.89
N ILE A 216 -8.18 -41.81 17.03
CA ILE A 216 -7.82 -40.78 16.05
C ILE A 216 -6.34 -40.95 15.68
N VAL A 217 -6.07 -41.05 14.37
CA VAL A 217 -4.72 -41.19 13.82
C VAL A 217 -4.51 -40.29 12.60
N ASP A 218 -3.28 -39.85 12.37
CA ASP A 218 -2.89 -39.20 11.13
C ASP A 218 -2.72 -40.22 9.99
N LEU A 219 -3.08 -39.82 8.76
CA LEU A 219 -2.88 -40.61 7.54
C LEU A 219 -1.82 -39.98 6.63
N GLY A 220 -1.20 -40.81 5.78
CA GLY A 220 -0.29 -40.34 4.73
C GLY A 220 1.02 -39.70 5.23
N GLY A 221 1.39 -39.88 6.50
CA GLY A 221 2.53 -39.22 7.12
C GLY A 221 2.26 -37.78 7.58
N GLY A 222 0.99 -37.36 7.62
CA GLY A 222 0.58 -36.06 8.15
C GLY A 222 0.76 -35.94 9.67
N TYR A 223 0.59 -34.72 10.18
CA TYR A 223 0.67 -34.38 11.61
C TYR A 223 -0.54 -33.54 12.07
N ALA A 224 -1.64 -33.58 11.33
CA ALA A 224 -2.80 -32.73 11.59
C ALA A 224 -3.44 -33.07 12.95
N ALA A 225 -3.71 -34.35 13.24
CA ALA A 225 -4.26 -34.77 14.52
C ALA A 225 -3.28 -34.52 15.68
N HIS A 226 -1.98 -34.71 15.45
CA HIS A 226 -0.94 -34.40 16.43
C HIS A 226 -0.88 -32.91 16.78
N ASP A 227 -0.89 -32.03 15.77
CA ASP A 227 -0.81 -30.59 15.95
C ASP A 227 -2.13 -30.03 16.54
N LEU A 228 -3.27 -30.64 16.22
CA LEU A 228 -4.56 -30.37 16.87
C LEU A 228 -4.68 -30.99 18.26
N GLY A 229 -3.68 -31.77 18.70
CA GLY A 229 -3.66 -32.34 20.04
C GLY A 229 -4.64 -33.49 20.28
N ILE A 230 -5.34 -33.97 19.26
CA ILE A 230 -6.42 -34.97 19.37
C ILE A 230 -5.99 -36.38 18.94
N ILE A 231 -4.71 -36.60 18.66
CA ILE A 231 -4.19 -37.93 18.33
C ILE A 231 -4.24 -38.86 19.54
N GLY A 232 -4.76 -40.08 19.38
CA GLY A 232 -4.79 -41.05 20.48
C GLY A 232 -5.94 -42.04 20.40
N SER A 233 -6.16 -42.77 21.51
CA SER A 233 -7.31 -43.65 21.68
C SER A 233 -7.91 -43.52 23.07
N SER A 234 -9.23 -43.54 23.18
CA SER A 234 -9.95 -43.46 24.45
C SER A 234 -10.97 -44.57 24.61
N SER A 235 -10.94 -45.26 25.76
CA SER A 235 -11.94 -46.28 26.13
C SER A 235 -13.14 -45.69 26.89
N SER A 236 -13.08 -44.42 27.30
CA SER A 236 -14.20 -43.75 27.99
C SER A 236 -15.23 -43.18 27.03
N GLY A 237 -14.99 -43.27 25.71
CA GLY A 237 -15.81 -42.62 24.69
C GLY A 237 -15.55 -41.11 24.55
N GLU A 238 -14.61 -40.54 25.31
CA GLU A 238 -14.23 -39.13 25.18
C GLU A 238 -12.71 -39.00 25.07
N LEU A 239 -12.24 -38.32 24.02
CA LEU A 239 -10.83 -37.98 23.81
C LEU A 239 -10.69 -36.46 23.96
N VAL A 240 -10.07 -36.05 25.06
CA VAL A 240 -9.73 -34.64 25.33
C VAL A 240 -8.32 -34.39 24.81
N GLY A 241 -8.17 -33.45 23.88
CA GLY A 241 -6.88 -33.07 23.36
C GLY A 241 -6.03 -32.29 24.36
N ARG A 242 -4.79 -31.96 23.98
CA ARG A 242 -3.95 -31.02 24.75
C ARG A 242 -4.38 -29.58 24.52
N ASP A 243 -3.93 -28.68 25.40
CA ASP A 243 -4.09 -27.24 25.20
C ASP A 243 -3.32 -26.78 23.94
N LEU A 244 -4.03 -26.04 23.08
CA LEU A 244 -3.52 -25.52 21.82
C LEU A 244 -3.10 -24.05 21.90
N ILE A 245 -3.58 -23.36 22.93
CA ILE A 245 -3.21 -21.99 23.28
C ILE A 245 -2.79 -21.98 24.74
N ALA A 246 -1.61 -21.42 25.01
CA ALA A 246 -1.10 -21.17 26.34
C ALA A 246 -0.23 -19.92 26.32
N LEU A 247 -0.13 -19.24 27.46
CA LEU A 247 0.80 -18.12 27.60
C LEU A 247 2.24 -18.65 27.62
N SER A 248 3.10 -18.07 26.79
CA SER A 248 4.52 -18.40 26.71
C SER A 248 5.38 -17.13 26.72
N GLU A 249 6.68 -17.27 26.99
CA GLU A 249 7.62 -16.15 26.86
C GLU A 249 7.70 -15.60 25.42
N SER A 250 7.38 -16.42 24.40
CA SER A 250 7.34 -16.02 22.99
C SER A 250 6.02 -15.37 22.57
N THR A 251 5.00 -15.37 23.44
CA THR A 251 3.71 -14.76 23.15
C THR A 251 3.91 -13.26 22.94
N LEU A 252 3.35 -12.71 21.86
CA LEU A 252 3.48 -11.29 21.57
C LEU A 252 2.60 -10.47 22.53
N LEU A 253 3.11 -9.33 23.01
CA LEU A 253 2.33 -8.42 23.86
C LEU A 253 1.09 -7.90 23.15
N SER A 254 1.13 -7.79 21.82
CA SER A 254 -0.02 -7.40 20.99
C SER A 254 -1.12 -8.46 20.94
N GLN A 255 -0.85 -9.72 21.28
CA GLN A 255 -1.85 -10.80 21.31
C GLN A 255 -2.63 -10.85 22.62
N LEU A 256 -2.15 -10.19 23.67
CA LEU A 256 -2.81 -10.16 24.96
C LEU A 256 -4.11 -9.35 24.89
N ASN A 257 -5.05 -9.62 25.81
CA ASN A 257 -6.31 -8.91 25.93
C ASN A 257 -7.14 -8.90 24.64
N ASP A 258 -7.36 -10.07 24.03
CA ASP A 258 -8.08 -10.23 22.75
C ASP A 258 -7.51 -9.37 21.60
N GLY A 259 -6.19 -9.22 21.58
CA GLY A 259 -5.51 -8.43 20.55
C GLY A 259 -5.45 -6.93 20.81
N THR A 260 -6.04 -6.42 21.91
CA THR A 260 -5.89 -5.01 22.30
C THR A 260 -4.49 -4.71 22.84
N GLY A 261 -3.80 -5.75 23.34
CA GLY A 261 -2.41 -5.75 23.79
C GLY A 261 -2.20 -5.16 25.19
N LEU A 262 -0.95 -4.83 25.49
CA LEU A 262 -0.58 -4.02 26.66
C LEU A 262 -0.27 -2.60 26.19
N ARG A 263 -0.79 -1.60 26.91
CA ARG A 263 -0.50 -0.19 26.67
C ARG A 263 0.39 0.37 27.77
N PHE A 264 1.53 0.88 27.38
CA PHE A 264 2.54 1.43 28.27
C PHE A 264 3.02 2.80 27.78
N ASN A 265 3.70 3.53 28.66
CA ASN A 265 4.31 4.80 28.36
C ASN A 265 5.63 4.58 27.61
N ASN A 266 5.85 5.38 26.57
CA ASN A 266 7.02 5.21 25.70
C ASN A 266 8.31 5.84 26.26
N THR A 267 8.24 6.56 27.38
CA THR A 267 9.37 7.37 27.90
C THR A 267 9.56 7.35 29.41
N GLN A 268 8.54 6.94 30.17
CA GLN A 268 8.54 6.98 31.64
C GLN A 268 8.11 5.63 32.21
N ALA A 269 8.46 5.37 33.47
CA ALA A 269 8.07 4.14 34.15
C ALA A 269 6.54 3.93 34.17
N ASP A 270 6.13 2.67 34.11
CA ASP A 270 4.75 2.25 33.95
C ASP A 270 4.11 1.78 35.26
N LEU A 271 4.85 1.01 36.05
CA LEU A 271 4.37 0.38 37.28
C LEU A 271 5.32 0.68 38.43
N ASN A 272 4.77 0.82 39.62
CA ASN A 272 5.50 0.80 40.88
C ASN A 272 5.04 -0.38 41.72
N PHE A 273 5.94 -1.29 42.07
CA PHE A 273 5.68 -2.36 43.02
C PHE A 273 6.22 -1.96 44.39
N ARG A 274 5.36 -1.90 45.39
CA ARG A 274 5.77 -1.76 46.78
C ARG A 274 5.85 -3.14 47.42
N LEU A 275 7.03 -3.53 47.87
CA LEU A 275 7.31 -4.86 48.41
C LEU A 275 7.06 -4.94 49.93
N ALA A 276 7.06 -6.15 50.47
CA ALA A 276 6.78 -6.44 51.87
C ALA A 276 7.78 -5.79 52.84
N ASP A 277 9.03 -5.63 52.41
CA ASP A 277 10.08 -4.90 53.15
C ASP A 277 9.95 -3.36 53.10
N GLY A 278 9.00 -2.84 52.33
CA GLY A 278 8.72 -1.41 52.15
C GLY A 278 9.52 -0.73 51.05
N SER A 279 10.35 -1.47 50.33
CA SER A 279 11.00 -0.96 49.12
C SER A 279 10.03 -0.81 47.96
N GLU A 280 10.42 -0.01 46.97
CA GLU A 280 9.64 0.24 45.77
C GLU A 280 10.47 -0.11 44.53
N LEU A 281 9.88 -0.81 43.56
CA LEU A 281 10.48 -1.14 42.28
C LEU A 281 9.68 -0.52 41.15
N GLN A 282 10.32 0.33 40.36
CA GLN A 282 9.72 0.96 39.19
C GLN A 282 10.04 0.13 37.94
N VAL A 283 9.00 -0.34 37.27
CA VAL A 283 9.10 -1.09 36.02
C VAL A 283 8.78 -0.15 34.86
N ASN A 284 9.66 -0.13 33.87
CA ASN A 284 9.48 0.63 32.64
C ASN A 284 9.39 -0.35 31.46
N PHE A 285 8.28 -0.33 30.74
CA PHE A 285 8.03 -1.13 29.55
C PHE A 285 8.33 -0.37 28.24
N SER A 286 8.95 0.80 28.30
CA SER A 286 9.38 1.52 27.09
C SER A 286 10.39 0.70 26.28
N SER A 287 10.26 0.72 24.95
CA SER A 287 11.22 0.09 24.03
C SER A 287 12.43 0.99 23.70
N THR A 288 12.57 2.13 24.37
CA THR A 288 13.65 3.09 24.14
C THR A 288 14.92 2.67 24.88
N LEU A 289 16.04 2.67 24.15
CA LEU A 289 17.35 2.46 24.75
C LEU A 289 17.81 3.74 25.46
N GLY A 290 18.34 3.57 26.67
CA GLY A 290 19.10 4.58 27.39
C GLY A 290 20.58 4.18 27.45
N PHE A 291 21.47 5.13 27.74
CA PHE A 291 22.87 4.79 27.98
C PHE A 291 23.05 3.92 29.23
N ASP A 292 22.14 4.05 30.19
CA ASP A 292 22.06 3.24 31.41
C ASP A 292 21.43 1.85 31.21
N THR A 293 20.93 1.53 30.00
CA THR A 293 20.39 0.20 29.70
C THR A 293 21.48 -0.85 29.82
N ALA A 294 21.18 -1.94 30.56
CA ALA A 294 22.11 -3.02 30.76
C ALA A 294 22.28 -3.85 29.48
N LEU A 295 23.51 -4.25 29.17
CA LEU A 295 23.79 -5.06 27.98
C LEU A 295 23.08 -6.42 28.03
N ALA A 296 22.78 -6.93 29.24
CA ALA A 296 22.00 -8.15 29.44
C ALA A 296 20.53 -8.02 28.97
N GLN A 297 20.00 -6.79 28.87
CA GLN A 297 18.63 -6.55 28.40
C GLN A 297 18.52 -6.58 26.88
N LEU A 298 19.64 -6.43 26.16
CA LEU A 298 19.66 -6.39 24.70
C LEU A 298 19.40 -7.77 24.08
N ASN A 299 19.07 -7.78 22.79
CA ASN A 299 18.78 -8.96 21.98
C ASN A 299 17.71 -9.85 22.59
N ASP A 300 16.56 -9.24 22.90
CA ASP A 300 15.44 -9.89 23.57
C ASP A 300 15.87 -10.54 24.90
N GLY A 301 16.84 -9.94 25.59
CA GLY A 301 17.38 -10.46 26.86
C GLY A 301 18.36 -11.61 26.73
N ALA A 302 18.79 -11.98 25.52
CA ALA A 302 19.95 -12.86 25.32
C ALA A 302 21.27 -12.17 25.73
N GLY A 303 21.24 -10.85 25.88
CA GLY A 303 22.36 -10.02 26.23
C GLY A 303 23.30 -9.75 25.06
N VAL A 304 24.43 -9.11 25.35
CA VAL A 304 25.52 -8.91 24.38
C VAL A 304 26.63 -9.90 24.68
N ARG A 305 27.04 -10.68 23.69
CA ARG A 305 28.21 -11.56 23.77
C ARG A 305 29.47 -10.71 23.68
N LEU A 306 29.94 -10.26 24.83
CA LEU A 306 31.09 -9.39 24.99
C LEU A 306 32.36 -9.98 24.37
N GLY A 307 33.22 -9.10 23.87
CA GLY A 307 34.45 -9.44 23.19
C GLY A 307 35.13 -8.19 22.65
N VAL A 308 36.00 -8.38 21.66
CA VAL A 308 36.75 -7.29 21.03
C VAL A 308 36.15 -7.00 19.66
N MET A 309 35.84 -5.74 19.39
CA MET A 309 35.43 -5.25 18.07
C MET A 309 36.48 -4.31 17.50
N ARG A 310 36.64 -4.28 16.17
CA ARG A 310 37.50 -3.34 15.47
C ARG A 310 36.63 -2.29 14.79
N ILE A 311 36.96 -1.03 15.03
CA ILE A 311 36.37 0.11 14.34
C ILE A 311 37.44 0.69 13.42
N THR A 312 37.07 0.94 12.17
CA THR A 312 37.86 1.69 11.17
C THR A 312 37.13 2.97 10.83
N ASN A 313 37.77 4.13 11.01
CA ASN A 313 37.22 5.43 10.65
C ASN A 313 37.42 5.71 9.14
N ARG A 314 36.87 6.82 8.65
CA ARG A 314 36.92 7.20 7.23
C ARG A 314 38.28 7.73 6.76
N GLU A 315 39.18 8.08 7.68
CA GLU A 315 40.60 8.34 7.40
C GLU A 315 41.41 7.04 7.23
N GLY A 316 40.81 5.88 7.47
CA GLY A 316 41.45 4.57 7.35
C GLY A 316 42.14 4.08 8.62
N ASP A 317 42.12 4.86 9.70
CA ASP A 317 42.66 4.45 11.00
C ASP A 317 41.74 3.43 11.67
N SER A 318 42.34 2.40 12.28
CA SER A 318 41.61 1.32 12.96
C SER A 318 42.03 1.16 14.41
N ALA A 319 41.08 0.92 15.30
CA ALA A 319 41.33 0.55 16.69
C ALA A 319 40.48 -0.64 17.13
N GLU A 320 41.05 -1.47 18.02
CA GLU A 320 40.34 -2.54 18.72
C GLU A 320 39.75 -1.99 20.03
N VAL A 321 38.48 -2.28 20.27
CA VAL A 321 37.70 -1.89 21.45
C VAL A 321 37.32 -3.15 22.22
N ASP A 322 37.86 -3.31 23.43
CA ASP A 322 37.57 -4.42 24.32
C ASP A 322 36.33 -4.11 25.18
N LEU A 323 35.27 -4.90 24.99
CA LEU A 323 34.02 -4.79 25.73
C LEU A 323 33.85 -5.89 26.78
N SER A 324 34.87 -6.70 27.06
CA SER A 324 34.78 -7.85 27.97
C SER A 324 34.33 -7.50 29.40
N GLY A 325 34.52 -6.26 29.84
CA GLY A 325 34.07 -5.75 31.15
C GLY A 325 32.82 -4.85 31.11
N ALA A 326 32.21 -4.63 29.94
CA ALA A 326 31.08 -3.72 29.80
C ALA A 326 29.79 -4.33 30.38
N GLN A 327 29.00 -3.53 31.09
CA GLN A 327 27.73 -3.95 31.69
C GLN A 327 26.54 -3.16 31.14
N THR A 328 26.77 -1.95 30.63
CA THR A 328 25.76 -1.02 30.10
C THR A 328 26.15 -0.46 28.73
N ILE A 329 25.20 0.16 28.02
CA ILE A 329 25.50 0.90 26.78
C ILE A 329 26.46 2.07 27.03
N GLN A 330 26.43 2.67 28.23
CA GLN A 330 27.37 3.69 28.65
C GLN A 330 28.80 3.17 28.67
N ASP A 331 29.03 1.96 29.19
CA ASP A 331 30.36 1.33 29.16
C ASP A 331 30.86 1.11 27.73
N VAL A 332 29.95 0.72 26.81
CA VAL A 332 30.26 0.58 25.38
C VAL A 332 30.64 1.94 24.77
N LYS A 333 29.85 2.98 25.05
CA LYS A 333 30.14 4.33 24.59
C LYS A 333 31.50 4.82 25.08
N ASP A 334 31.82 4.57 26.33
CA ASP A 334 33.08 5.00 26.94
C ASP A 334 34.27 4.21 26.39
N ALA A 335 34.11 2.91 26.16
CA ALA A 335 35.13 2.06 25.51
C ALA A 335 35.43 2.50 24.07
N ILE A 336 34.39 2.82 23.28
CA ILE A 336 34.55 3.37 21.92
C ILE A 336 35.26 4.72 21.97
N GLY A 337 34.84 5.62 22.86
CA GLY A 337 35.45 6.94 23.02
C GLY A 337 36.93 6.87 23.43
N ALA A 338 37.30 5.90 24.28
CA ALA A 338 38.67 5.69 24.73
C ALA A 338 39.61 5.19 23.61
N ALA A 339 39.08 4.66 22.51
CA ALA A 339 39.87 4.18 21.37
C ALA A 339 40.59 5.32 20.62
N GLY A 340 40.10 6.56 20.72
CA GLY A 340 40.80 7.75 20.26
C GLY A 340 40.89 7.94 18.74
N ILE A 341 40.12 7.19 17.94
CA ILE A 341 40.13 7.24 16.46
C ILE A 341 39.09 8.19 15.85
N GLY A 342 38.53 9.12 16.62
CA GLY A 342 37.53 10.07 16.12
C GLY A 342 36.13 9.49 15.87
N VAL A 343 35.86 8.25 16.28
CA VAL A 343 34.52 7.63 16.24
C VAL A 343 33.92 7.63 17.64
N THR A 344 32.65 8.02 17.76
CA THR A 344 31.92 8.00 19.04
C THR A 344 30.53 7.40 18.86
N LEU A 345 30.01 6.78 19.92
CA LEU A 345 28.58 6.48 19.99
C LEU A 345 27.84 7.77 20.34
N SER A 346 27.30 8.43 19.30
CA SER A 346 26.84 9.82 19.33
C SER A 346 25.40 9.97 19.79
N ALA A 347 24.55 8.97 19.54
CA ALA A 347 23.15 9.04 19.89
C ALA A 347 22.54 7.64 19.98
N ILE A 348 21.37 7.60 20.60
CA ILE A 348 20.46 6.47 20.54
C ILE A 348 19.20 6.99 19.85
N THR A 349 18.80 6.35 18.75
CA THR A 349 17.58 6.71 18.02
C THR A 349 16.57 5.58 18.18
N GLY A 350 15.62 5.75 19.09
CA GLY A 350 14.68 4.69 19.50
C GLY A 350 15.43 3.55 20.18
N SER A 351 15.57 2.42 19.48
CA SER A 351 16.25 1.21 19.96
C SER A 351 17.53 0.89 19.17
N LYS A 352 18.06 1.88 18.45
CA LYS A 352 19.25 1.76 17.60
C LYS A 352 20.37 2.63 18.14
N LEU A 353 21.59 2.09 18.12
CA LEU A 353 22.81 2.84 18.43
C LEU A 353 23.30 3.56 17.18
N VAL A 354 23.70 4.82 17.33
CA VAL A 354 24.24 5.63 16.22
C VAL A 354 25.68 5.98 16.54
N LEU A 355 26.59 5.54 15.68
CA LEU A 355 27.99 5.96 15.71
C LEU A 355 28.17 7.14 14.76
N ALA A 356 28.96 8.11 15.19
CA ALA A 356 29.41 9.22 14.36
C ALA A 356 30.93 9.23 14.29
N ASP A 357 31.43 9.40 13.08
CA ASP A 357 32.83 9.64 12.76
C ASP A 357 33.03 11.15 12.56
N SER A 358 33.88 11.77 13.37
CA SER A 358 34.20 13.20 13.29
C SER A 358 35.49 13.49 12.51
N THR A 359 36.04 12.51 11.80
CA THR A 359 37.20 12.69 10.92
C THR A 359 36.80 13.25 9.55
N GLU A 360 37.71 13.96 8.85
CA GLU A 360 37.42 14.60 7.55
C GLU A 360 37.73 13.66 6.35
N GLY A 361 38.02 12.39 6.60
CA GLY A 361 38.43 11.41 5.59
C GLY A 361 37.32 10.95 4.63
N THR A 362 37.71 10.64 3.38
CA THR A 362 36.89 9.96 2.36
C THR A 362 37.58 8.71 1.79
N GLU A 363 38.72 8.32 2.36
CA GLU A 363 39.56 7.24 1.83
C GLU A 363 38.98 5.84 2.11
N SER A 364 38.06 5.72 3.07
CA SER A 364 37.37 4.46 3.41
C SER A 364 35.98 4.68 4.02
N ASN A 365 35.21 3.60 4.14
CA ASN A 365 33.92 3.59 4.84
C ASN A 365 34.14 3.52 6.36
N LEU A 366 33.26 4.16 7.14
CA LEU A 366 33.17 3.89 8.59
C LEU A 366 32.76 2.43 8.75
N LYS A 367 33.61 1.61 9.36
CA LYS A 367 33.44 0.15 9.41
C LYS A 367 33.59 -0.37 10.82
N ILE A 368 32.68 -1.24 11.24
CA ILE A 368 32.70 -1.92 12.54
C ILE A 368 32.58 -3.42 12.32
N GLU A 369 33.53 -4.16 12.87
CA GLU A 369 33.63 -5.62 12.72
C GLU A 369 33.93 -6.28 14.07
N ASP A 370 33.36 -7.47 14.30
CA ASP A 370 33.75 -8.30 15.44
C ASP A 370 35.12 -8.94 15.18
N VAL A 371 36.04 -8.83 16.15
CA VAL A 371 37.36 -9.51 16.13
C VAL A 371 37.28 -10.79 16.95
N THR A 372 36.75 -10.69 18.17
CA THR A 372 36.43 -11.83 19.04
C THR A 372 35.05 -11.63 19.65
N GLY A 373 34.26 -12.71 19.74
CA GLY A 373 32.86 -12.61 20.17
C GLY A 373 31.94 -12.10 19.07
N TYR A 374 30.80 -11.54 19.48
CA TYR A 374 29.75 -11.03 18.58
C TYR A 374 29.21 -9.69 19.09
N ALA A 375 30.03 -8.92 19.82
CA ALA A 375 29.57 -7.75 20.55
C ALA A 375 29.02 -6.68 19.61
N ALA A 376 29.68 -6.40 18.47
CA ALA A 376 29.21 -5.43 17.49
C ALA A 376 27.91 -5.89 16.81
N ALA A 377 27.80 -7.17 16.48
CA ALA A 377 26.57 -7.75 15.92
C ALA A 377 25.40 -7.68 16.92
N ASP A 378 25.64 -8.03 18.18
CA ASP A 378 24.66 -8.04 19.27
C ASP A 378 24.27 -6.61 19.71
N LEU A 379 25.15 -5.64 19.55
CA LEU A 379 24.83 -4.22 19.73
C LEU A 379 24.10 -3.63 18.51
N GLY A 380 23.97 -4.41 17.43
CA GLY A 380 23.36 -3.99 16.18
C GLY A 380 24.22 -3.01 15.36
N ILE A 381 25.50 -2.84 15.67
CA ILE A 381 26.38 -1.82 15.07
C ILE A 381 27.42 -2.40 14.10
N ALA A 382 27.46 -3.72 13.91
CA ALA A 382 28.31 -4.35 12.91
C ALA A 382 27.87 -3.95 11.50
N GLY A 383 28.82 -3.46 10.69
CA GLY A 383 28.53 -3.03 9.32
C GLY A 383 29.50 -1.98 8.81
N GLU A 384 29.19 -1.45 7.63
CA GLU A 384 29.92 -0.35 7.01
C GLU A 384 28.95 0.75 6.55
N SER A 385 29.43 1.99 6.56
CA SER A 385 28.70 3.17 6.09
C SER A 385 29.63 4.08 5.29
N ASP A 386 29.17 4.50 4.11
CA ASP A 386 29.81 5.53 3.29
C ASP A 386 29.49 6.96 3.79
N SER A 387 28.63 7.07 4.80
CA SER A 387 28.29 8.32 5.52
C SER A 387 29.20 8.51 6.74
N SER A 388 29.22 9.73 7.31
CA SER A 388 29.91 10.01 8.59
C SER A 388 29.17 9.44 9.80
N THR A 389 28.04 8.78 9.57
CA THR A 389 27.24 8.13 10.60
C THR A 389 26.94 6.69 10.21
N LEU A 390 26.97 5.80 11.20
CA LEU A 390 26.47 4.43 11.08
C LEU A 390 25.34 4.25 12.07
N THR A 391 24.13 4.07 11.55
CA THR A 391 22.95 3.76 12.36
C THR A 391 22.78 2.26 12.40
N GLY A 392 22.87 1.68 13.60
CA GLY A 392 22.72 0.25 13.81
C GLY A 392 21.31 -0.29 13.57
N THR A 393 21.17 -1.60 13.74
CA THR A 393 19.89 -2.31 13.82
C THR A 393 19.28 -2.17 15.21
N GLN A 394 18.02 -2.58 15.38
CA GLN A 394 17.36 -2.54 16.69
C GLN A 394 17.94 -3.62 17.60
N ALA A 395 18.54 -3.22 18.72
CA ALA A 395 19.16 -4.13 19.68
C ALA A 395 18.28 -4.39 20.93
N TYR A 396 17.15 -3.70 21.07
CA TYR A 396 16.20 -3.88 22.17
C TYR A 396 14.77 -3.79 21.67
N ARG A 397 13.94 -4.77 22.02
CA ARG A 397 12.52 -4.85 21.64
C ARG A 397 11.72 -5.36 22.82
N LEU A 398 10.59 -4.73 23.08
CA LEU A 398 9.63 -5.19 24.09
C LEU A 398 8.35 -5.66 23.40
N ASP A 399 8.48 -6.72 22.60
CA ASP A 399 7.38 -7.23 21.79
C ASP A 399 6.74 -8.50 22.38
N THR A 400 7.38 -9.14 23.38
CA THR A 400 6.96 -10.44 23.92
C THR A 400 6.76 -10.42 25.44
N VAL A 401 5.97 -11.36 25.93
CA VAL A 401 5.76 -11.59 27.37
C VAL A 401 7.08 -11.87 28.08
N GLY A 402 7.98 -12.65 27.48
CA GLY A 402 9.31 -12.91 28.05
C GLY A 402 10.14 -11.63 28.18
N ALA A 403 10.09 -10.74 27.17
CA ALA A 403 10.80 -9.47 27.23
C ALA A 403 10.22 -8.57 28.35
N MET A 404 8.90 -8.56 28.52
CA MET A 404 8.23 -7.88 29.63
C MET A 404 8.62 -8.46 31.00
N MET A 405 8.65 -9.78 31.13
CA MET A 405 9.10 -10.45 32.36
C MET A 405 10.53 -10.07 32.71
N ARG A 406 11.42 -9.99 31.73
CA ARG A 406 12.79 -9.50 31.92
C ARG A 406 12.84 -8.02 32.29
N ALA A 407 11.98 -7.18 31.73
CA ALA A 407 11.90 -5.77 32.14
C ALA A 407 11.56 -5.62 33.64
N ILE A 408 10.77 -6.54 34.19
CA ILE A 408 10.49 -6.63 35.64
C ILE A 408 11.72 -7.14 36.41
N GLU A 409 12.39 -8.18 35.92
CA GLU A 409 13.62 -8.72 36.54
C GLU A 409 14.74 -7.68 36.65
N TYR A 410 14.82 -6.75 35.70
CA TYR A 410 15.81 -5.67 35.68
C TYR A 410 15.25 -4.32 36.14
N ALA A 411 14.06 -4.29 36.74
CA ALA A 411 13.49 -3.08 37.30
C ALA A 411 14.40 -2.50 38.38
N ARG A 412 14.33 -1.18 38.57
CA ARG A 412 15.15 -0.47 39.56
C ARG A 412 14.29 0.18 40.62
N ASP A 413 14.83 0.28 41.82
CA ASP A 413 14.24 1.08 42.88
C ASP A 413 14.54 2.58 42.71
N GLY A 414 13.95 3.41 43.58
CA GLY A 414 14.19 4.85 43.58
C GLY A 414 15.64 5.27 43.89
N ASN A 415 16.50 4.35 44.32
CA ASN A 415 17.93 4.56 44.57
C ASN A 415 18.79 4.06 43.39
N GLY A 416 18.18 3.47 42.37
CA GLY A 416 18.86 2.90 41.21
C GLY A 416 19.38 1.47 41.43
N GLU A 417 19.05 0.81 42.54
CA GLU A 417 19.38 -0.59 42.79
C GLU A 417 18.46 -1.51 41.98
N PHE A 418 19.02 -2.60 41.45
CA PHE A 418 18.25 -3.58 40.69
C PHE A 418 17.33 -4.40 41.59
N ASN A 419 16.30 -4.97 40.99
CA ASN A 419 15.38 -5.91 41.63
C ASN A 419 16.10 -7.11 42.27
N ASP A 420 17.18 -7.63 41.67
CA ASP A 420 18.05 -8.69 42.25
C ASP A 420 17.27 -9.85 42.89
N GLY A 421 16.19 -10.29 42.22
CA GLY A 421 15.32 -11.37 42.67
C GLY A 421 14.33 -11.05 43.80
N ARG A 422 14.20 -9.78 44.23
CA ARG A 422 13.24 -9.36 45.27
C ARG A 422 11.79 -9.57 44.82
N LEU A 423 11.51 -9.31 43.55
CA LEU A 423 10.24 -9.57 42.88
C LEU A 423 10.53 -10.49 41.68
N SER A 424 9.84 -11.62 41.61
CA SER A 424 9.92 -12.53 40.47
C SER A 424 8.58 -12.60 39.76
N VAL A 425 8.60 -12.94 38.47
CA VAL A 425 7.38 -13.16 37.68
C VAL A 425 7.47 -14.51 36.99
N GLU A 426 6.39 -15.30 37.08
CA GLU A 426 6.27 -16.62 36.49
C GLU A 426 5.02 -16.72 35.61
N LEU A 427 5.10 -17.56 34.58
CA LEU A 427 3.95 -17.91 33.75
C LEU A 427 2.99 -18.80 34.55
N SER A 428 1.70 -18.51 34.45
CA SER A 428 0.61 -19.44 34.78
C SER A 428 -0.13 -19.81 33.49
N ALA A 429 -1.12 -20.72 33.57
CA ALA A 429 -1.79 -21.26 32.38
C ALA A 429 -2.24 -20.20 31.35
N ASN A 430 -2.86 -19.09 31.80
CA ASN A 430 -3.32 -17.99 30.94
C ASN A 430 -3.01 -16.58 31.49
N GLY A 431 -2.07 -16.47 32.43
CA GLY A 431 -1.74 -15.20 33.10
C GLY A 431 -0.36 -15.24 33.75
N LEU A 432 -0.04 -14.27 34.61
CA LEU A 432 1.25 -14.14 35.28
C LEU A 432 1.05 -14.14 36.79
N VAL A 433 2.02 -14.71 37.50
CA VAL A 433 2.11 -14.67 38.96
C VAL A 433 3.38 -13.92 39.34
N PHE A 434 3.22 -12.85 40.09
CA PHE A 434 4.29 -12.06 40.67
C PHE A 434 4.49 -12.53 42.11
N THR A 435 5.72 -12.89 42.48
CA THR A 435 6.07 -13.32 43.83
C THR A 435 7.11 -12.39 44.42
N ASP A 436 6.74 -11.75 45.53
CA ASP A 436 7.62 -10.97 46.39
C ASP A 436 8.37 -11.91 47.35
N HIS A 437 9.70 -11.94 47.21
CA HIS A 437 10.61 -12.75 48.03
C HIS A 437 11.18 -11.98 49.22
N THR A 438 10.79 -10.72 49.41
CA THR A 438 11.27 -9.90 50.52
C THR A 438 10.59 -10.29 51.83
N VAL A 439 11.33 -10.15 52.93
CA VAL A 439 10.82 -10.47 54.27
C VAL A 439 10.38 -9.18 54.94
N GLY A 440 9.06 -9.02 55.09
CA GLY A 440 8.49 -7.87 55.81
C GLY A 440 7.02 -8.06 56.17
N GLY A 441 6.44 -7.04 56.82
CA GLY A 441 5.06 -7.08 57.33
C GLY A 441 4.05 -6.30 56.49
N LEU A 442 4.48 -5.66 55.41
CA LEU A 442 3.61 -4.93 54.49
C LEU A 442 3.04 -5.87 53.43
N ALA A 443 1.89 -5.49 52.85
CA ALA A 443 1.35 -6.19 51.70
C ALA A 443 2.09 -5.74 50.44
N THR A 444 2.36 -6.69 49.54
CA THR A 444 2.84 -6.37 48.20
C THR A 444 1.72 -5.68 47.43
N GLU A 445 2.01 -4.50 46.90
CA GLU A 445 1.07 -3.67 46.17
C GLU A 445 1.69 -3.22 44.85
N VAL A 446 0.83 -2.95 43.86
CA VAL A 446 1.26 -2.42 42.57
C VAL A 446 0.37 -1.26 42.16
N THR A 447 0.98 -0.18 41.67
CA THR A 447 0.27 1.02 41.21
C THR A 447 0.76 1.44 39.83
N ALA A 448 -0.15 1.97 39.01
CA ALA A 448 0.22 2.58 37.73
C ALA A 448 0.95 3.90 37.97
N LEU A 449 1.99 4.17 37.18
CA LEU A 449 2.72 5.42 37.14
C LEU A 449 2.44 6.15 35.82
N ASN A 450 2.61 7.48 35.83
CA ASN A 450 2.65 8.32 34.62
C ASN A 450 1.48 8.13 33.64
N GLY A 451 0.28 7.82 34.17
CA GLY A 451 -0.92 7.58 33.35
C GLY A 451 -0.89 6.28 32.54
N SER A 452 0.05 5.37 32.81
CA SER A 452 0.17 4.08 32.13
C SER A 452 -1.08 3.22 32.34
N ARG A 453 -1.48 2.50 31.29
CA ARG A 453 -2.60 1.55 31.32
C ARG A 453 -2.13 0.11 31.55
N ALA A 454 -0.83 -0.12 31.68
CA ALA A 454 -0.25 -1.44 31.84
C ALA A 454 -0.82 -2.20 33.04
N LEU A 455 -1.09 -1.50 34.16
CA LEU A 455 -1.68 -2.11 35.37
C LEU A 455 -3.06 -2.74 35.08
N ARG A 456 -3.92 -1.99 34.40
CA ARG A 456 -5.28 -2.42 34.04
C ARG A 456 -5.25 -3.49 32.94
N ASP A 457 -4.36 -3.34 31.98
CA ASP A 457 -4.21 -4.28 30.87
C ASP A 457 -3.61 -5.62 31.35
N LEU A 458 -2.82 -5.63 32.42
CA LEU A 458 -2.42 -6.84 33.15
C LEU A 458 -3.51 -7.33 34.14
N GLY A 459 -4.54 -6.51 34.40
CA GLY A 459 -5.61 -6.81 35.35
C GLY A 459 -5.13 -6.98 36.79
N LEU A 460 -4.11 -6.21 37.18
CA LEU A 460 -3.61 -6.15 38.54
C LEU A 460 -4.27 -5.03 39.37
N ASP A 461 -5.11 -4.20 38.74
CA ASP A 461 -5.84 -3.14 39.42
C ASP A 461 -6.78 -3.70 40.50
N GLY A 462 -6.71 -3.13 41.70
CA GLY A 462 -7.47 -3.59 42.87
C GLY A 462 -7.04 -4.93 43.46
N THR A 463 -5.98 -5.58 42.94
CA THR A 463 -5.43 -6.81 43.54
C THR A 463 -4.60 -6.48 44.78
N THR A 464 -4.87 -7.17 45.89
CA THR A 464 -4.02 -7.13 47.08
C THR A 464 -3.51 -8.53 47.34
N GLY A 465 -2.19 -8.70 47.37
CA GLY A 465 -1.59 -10.02 47.45
C GLY A 465 -1.76 -10.62 48.84
N SER A 466 -2.52 -11.71 48.96
CA SER A 466 -2.50 -12.51 50.18
C SER A 466 -1.23 -13.38 50.19
N GLY A 467 -0.26 -13.06 51.06
CA GLY A 467 0.96 -13.86 51.22
C GLY A 467 2.10 -13.53 50.25
N GLY A 468 2.19 -12.29 49.77
CA GLY A 468 3.32 -11.84 48.93
C GLY A 468 3.19 -12.17 47.44
N GLN A 469 2.04 -12.65 46.98
CA GLN A 469 1.79 -12.95 45.57
C GLN A 469 0.70 -12.07 44.97
N LEU A 470 0.94 -11.57 43.77
CA LEU A 470 -0.05 -10.88 42.93
C LEU A 470 -0.25 -11.69 41.65
N GLN A 471 -1.50 -11.91 41.26
CA GLN A 471 -1.82 -12.69 40.06
C GLN A 471 -2.64 -11.85 39.09
N THR A 472 -2.30 -11.93 37.81
CA THR A 472 -3.11 -11.30 36.76
C THR A 472 -4.43 -12.04 36.56
N ARG A 473 -5.39 -11.36 35.95
CA ARG A 473 -6.49 -12.07 35.26
C ARG A 473 -5.97 -12.87 34.06
N HIS A 474 -6.86 -13.61 33.38
CA HIS A 474 -6.53 -14.18 32.08
C HIS A 474 -6.15 -13.07 31.08
N LEU A 475 -4.98 -13.23 30.45
CA LEU A 475 -4.45 -12.32 29.43
C LEU A 475 -4.67 -12.85 28.01
N LEU A 476 -4.97 -14.15 27.87
CA LEU A 476 -5.36 -14.80 26.61
C LEU A 476 -6.76 -15.40 26.78
N ALA A 477 -7.65 -15.17 25.82
CA ALA A 477 -9.01 -15.71 25.86
C ALA A 477 -9.05 -17.24 25.73
N GLY A 478 -8.20 -17.82 24.89
CA GLY A 478 -8.25 -19.24 24.56
C GLY A 478 -8.97 -19.52 23.24
N LEU A 479 -9.42 -20.76 23.06
CA LEU A 479 -10.04 -21.21 21.80
C LEU A 479 -11.50 -20.74 21.68
N ASN A 480 -11.85 -20.19 20.51
CA ASN A 480 -13.21 -19.83 20.12
C ASN A 480 -13.98 -19.02 21.18
N THR A 481 -13.31 -18.09 21.85
CA THR A 481 -13.90 -17.27 22.91
C THR A 481 -13.18 -15.94 23.01
N VAL A 482 -13.75 -15.04 23.82
CA VAL A 482 -13.14 -13.78 24.24
C VAL A 482 -13.07 -13.70 25.76
N LEU A 483 -12.23 -12.81 26.28
CA LEU A 483 -12.14 -12.50 27.70
C LEU A 483 -13.35 -11.67 28.13
N LEU A 484 -13.87 -11.94 29.32
CA LEU A 484 -14.92 -11.10 29.90
C LEU A 484 -14.43 -9.66 30.14
N SER A 485 -13.13 -9.47 30.36
CA SER A 485 -12.52 -8.14 30.53
C SER A 485 -12.52 -7.30 29.25
N SER A 486 -12.63 -7.91 28.08
CA SER A 486 -12.60 -7.21 26.79
C SER A 486 -13.99 -6.75 26.34
N LEU A 487 -15.05 -7.22 27.01
CA LEU A 487 -16.43 -6.86 26.71
C LEU A 487 -16.77 -5.45 27.26
N LYS A 488 -17.93 -4.92 26.84
CA LYS A 488 -18.43 -3.58 27.21
C LYS A 488 -17.41 -2.48 26.90
N GLY A 489 -16.83 -2.54 25.71
CA GLY A 489 -15.81 -1.61 25.23
C GLY A 489 -14.49 -1.68 25.99
N GLY A 490 -14.17 -2.85 26.57
CA GLY A 490 -12.95 -3.08 27.35
C GLY A 490 -13.03 -2.60 28.81
N ASN A 491 -14.23 -2.24 29.27
CA ASN A 491 -14.49 -2.02 30.70
C ASN A 491 -14.67 -3.35 31.46
N GLY A 492 -15.00 -4.42 30.72
CA GLY A 492 -15.15 -5.76 31.24
C GLY A 492 -16.51 -6.02 31.88
N LEU A 493 -16.81 -7.32 32.02
CA LEU A 493 -17.93 -7.82 32.81
C LEU A 493 -17.40 -8.43 34.11
N THR A 494 -17.83 -7.89 35.25
CA THR A 494 -17.55 -8.52 36.55
C THR A 494 -18.44 -9.73 36.72
N ALA A 495 -17.83 -10.91 36.77
CA ALA A 495 -18.58 -12.14 36.95
C ALA A 495 -19.25 -12.18 38.33
N GLY A 496 -20.48 -12.69 38.39
CA GLY A 496 -21.30 -12.67 39.59
C GLY A 496 -22.52 -13.59 39.49
N PRO A 497 -23.38 -13.64 40.52
CA PRO A 497 -24.52 -14.55 40.54
C PRO A 497 -25.51 -14.23 39.42
N LEU A 498 -26.02 -15.29 38.77
CA LEU A 498 -27.07 -15.24 37.77
C LEU A 498 -28.19 -16.20 38.15
N SER A 499 -29.40 -15.68 38.38
CA SER A 499 -30.58 -16.49 38.66
C SER A 499 -31.51 -16.46 37.46
N ILE A 500 -31.88 -17.61 36.91
CA ILE A 500 -32.79 -17.73 35.77
C ILE A 500 -34.04 -18.48 36.23
N THR A 501 -35.20 -17.84 36.06
CA THR A 501 -36.51 -18.48 36.21
C THR A 501 -36.99 -18.94 34.85
N ARG A 502 -37.24 -20.24 34.72
CA ARG A 502 -37.70 -20.94 33.52
C ARG A 502 -39.22 -20.77 33.33
N ARG A 503 -39.70 -21.12 32.15
CA ARG A 503 -41.11 -21.05 31.74
C ARG A 503 -42.00 -22.04 32.47
N ASP A 504 -41.44 -23.09 33.06
CA ASP A 504 -42.15 -24.00 33.97
C ASP A 504 -42.25 -23.47 35.41
N GLY A 505 -41.66 -22.30 35.69
CA GLY A 505 -41.66 -21.63 36.99
C GLY A 505 -40.52 -22.06 37.93
N SER A 506 -39.65 -22.99 37.51
CA SER A 506 -38.47 -23.36 38.28
C SER A 506 -37.37 -22.30 38.16
N THR A 507 -36.54 -22.11 39.20
CA THR A 507 -35.41 -21.17 39.18
C THR A 507 -34.10 -21.92 39.39
N VAL A 508 -33.09 -21.61 38.57
CA VAL A 508 -31.70 -22.04 38.75
C VAL A 508 -30.84 -20.86 39.16
N ASN A 509 -29.91 -21.09 40.10
CA ASN A 509 -28.91 -20.13 40.52
C ASN A 509 -27.54 -20.61 40.03
N LEU A 510 -26.91 -19.81 39.19
CA LEU A 510 -25.63 -20.11 38.57
C LEU A 510 -24.56 -19.22 39.21
N ASP A 511 -23.47 -19.83 39.67
CA ASP A 511 -22.29 -19.13 40.16
C ASP A 511 -21.30 -18.94 39.01
N LEU A 512 -21.15 -17.69 38.57
CA LEU A 512 -20.21 -17.32 37.51
C LEU A 512 -18.94 -16.69 38.08
N SER A 513 -18.75 -16.59 39.39
CA SER A 513 -17.63 -15.85 39.99
C SER A 513 -16.24 -16.33 39.54
N GLY A 514 -16.11 -17.60 39.13
CA GLY A 514 -14.88 -18.16 38.56
C GLY A 514 -14.71 -17.99 37.04
N ALA A 515 -15.72 -17.47 36.32
CA ALA A 515 -15.67 -17.29 34.88
C ALA A 515 -14.72 -16.16 34.49
N GLN A 516 -13.84 -16.41 33.51
CA GLN A 516 -12.91 -15.41 32.98
C GLN A 516 -13.15 -15.15 31.48
N THR A 517 -13.75 -16.11 30.79
CA THR A 517 -14.05 -16.06 29.35
C THR A 517 -15.56 -16.18 29.09
N LEU A 518 -16.00 -15.76 27.91
CA LEU A 518 -17.39 -15.98 27.50
C LEU A 518 -17.74 -17.47 27.40
N SER A 519 -16.80 -18.31 26.96
CA SER A 519 -16.96 -19.77 26.93
C SER A 519 -17.22 -20.33 28.32
N ASP A 520 -16.56 -19.84 29.38
CA ASP A 520 -16.86 -20.25 30.76
C ASP A 520 -18.32 -19.97 31.13
N VAL A 521 -18.82 -18.78 30.77
CA VAL A 521 -20.22 -18.39 31.02
C VAL A 521 -21.18 -19.31 30.27
N LEU A 522 -20.93 -19.57 28.98
CA LEU A 522 -21.75 -20.47 28.17
C LEU A 522 -21.75 -21.88 28.75
N ASN A 523 -20.58 -22.41 29.14
CA ASN A 523 -20.44 -23.74 29.70
C ASN A 523 -21.16 -23.89 31.04
N ILE A 524 -21.06 -22.88 31.93
CA ILE A 524 -21.75 -22.90 33.22
C ILE A 524 -23.27 -22.87 33.04
N ILE A 525 -23.81 -22.08 32.10
CA ILE A 525 -25.25 -22.06 31.82
C ILE A 525 -25.71 -23.38 31.18
N ASN A 526 -24.95 -23.89 30.19
CA ASN A 526 -25.29 -25.12 29.46
C ASN A 526 -25.19 -26.38 30.32
N ALA A 527 -24.38 -26.37 31.38
CA ALA A 527 -24.27 -27.48 32.33
C ALA A 527 -25.59 -27.78 33.08
N ASP A 528 -26.55 -26.86 33.06
CA ASP A 528 -27.89 -27.05 33.63
C ASP A 528 -28.72 -28.13 32.90
N GLY A 529 -28.49 -28.33 31.60
CA GLY A 529 -29.18 -29.33 30.78
C GLY A 529 -30.65 -29.02 30.44
N GLN A 530 -31.30 -28.06 31.11
CA GLN A 530 -32.64 -27.54 30.74
C GLN A 530 -32.59 -26.15 30.11
N LEU A 531 -31.41 -25.52 30.11
CA LEU A 531 -31.13 -24.28 29.42
C LEU A 531 -30.14 -24.54 28.29
N THR A 532 -30.23 -23.73 27.24
CA THR A 532 -29.20 -23.64 26.21
C THR A 532 -28.80 -22.18 26.02
N ALA A 533 -27.54 -21.88 26.30
CA ALA A 533 -26.88 -20.63 26.04
C ALA A 533 -26.05 -20.71 24.76
N SER A 534 -26.23 -19.74 23.86
CA SER A 534 -25.47 -19.60 22.63
C SER A 534 -25.28 -18.12 22.30
N ILE A 535 -24.45 -17.81 21.32
CA ILE A 535 -24.39 -16.45 20.75
C ILE A 535 -25.32 -16.36 19.55
N ASP A 536 -25.90 -15.17 19.35
CA ASP A 536 -26.77 -14.91 18.21
C ASP A 536 -26.04 -14.99 16.87
N THR A 537 -26.80 -15.01 15.78
CA THR A 537 -26.23 -15.05 14.42
C THR A 537 -25.39 -13.82 14.07
N GLY A 538 -25.62 -12.70 14.78
CA GLY A 538 -24.82 -11.49 14.69
C GLY A 538 -23.52 -11.55 15.49
N GLY A 539 -23.32 -12.58 16.29
CA GLY A 539 -22.06 -12.79 16.97
C GLY A 539 -21.78 -11.83 18.13
N THR A 540 -22.74 -10.98 18.53
CA THR A 540 -22.50 -9.94 19.55
C THR A 540 -23.40 -10.07 20.77
N ARG A 541 -24.41 -10.95 20.76
CA ARG A 541 -25.36 -11.10 21.87
C ARG A 541 -25.48 -12.54 22.36
N LEU A 542 -25.58 -12.71 23.67
CA LEU A 542 -25.92 -13.95 24.33
C LEU A 542 -27.41 -14.24 24.21
N ARG A 543 -27.76 -15.47 23.83
CA ARG A 543 -29.13 -16.01 23.82
C ARG A 543 -29.23 -17.15 24.80
N ILE A 544 -30.28 -17.15 25.61
CA ILE A 544 -30.59 -18.24 26.53
C ILE A 544 -32.00 -18.74 26.23
N THR A 545 -32.08 -19.97 25.76
CA THR A 545 -33.32 -20.68 25.47
C THR A 545 -33.63 -21.65 26.60
N ASP A 546 -34.90 -21.66 27.02
CA ASP A 546 -35.42 -22.64 27.96
C ASP A 546 -36.02 -23.83 27.19
N LEU A 547 -35.52 -25.03 27.50
CA LEU A 547 -35.94 -26.30 26.89
C LEU A 547 -37.10 -26.96 27.63
N THR A 548 -37.57 -26.38 28.74
CA THR A 548 -38.74 -26.89 29.45
C THR A 548 -40.02 -26.66 28.63
N GLN A 549 -41.01 -27.52 28.82
CA GLN A 549 -42.31 -27.45 28.13
C GLN A 549 -43.28 -26.47 28.81
N GLY A 550 -42.78 -25.54 29.63
CA GLY A 550 -43.59 -24.59 30.38
C GLY A 550 -44.21 -23.50 29.49
N THR A 551 -45.35 -22.95 29.91
CA THR A 551 -46.05 -21.86 29.18
C THR A 551 -45.83 -20.48 29.78
N GLY A 552 -45.08 -20.38 30.89
CA GLY A 552 -44.72 -19.12 31.52
C GLY A 552 -43.68 -18.32 30.74
N GLN A 553 -43.15 -17.27 31.38
CA GLN A 553 -42.06 -16.47 30.86
C GLN A 553 -40.72 -16.94 31.43
N ILE A 554 -39.67 -16.87 30.63
CA ILE A 554 -38.29 -16.94 31.09
C ILE A 554 -37.85 -15.55 31.57
N SER A 555 -37.11 -15.45 32.68
CA SER A 555 -36.59 -14.18 33.22
C SER A 555 -35.29 -14.38 33.97
N ALA A 556 -34.39 -13.41 33.95
CA ALA A 556 -33.14 -13.44 34.72
C ALA A 556 -33.05 -12.29 35.74
N THR A 557 -32.39 -12.56 36.87
CA THR A 557 -32.09 -11.57 37.92
C THR A 557 -30.67 -11.77 38.46
N GLY A 558 -30.12 -10.74 39.09
CA GLY A 558 -28.76 -10.74 39.65
C GLY A 558 -27.85 -9.76 38.94
N ALA A 559 -26.65 -9.53 39.50
CA ALA A 559 -25.70 -8.55 38.97
C ALA A 559 -25.29 -8.86 37.53
N MET A 560 -25.09 -10.15 37.20
CA MET A 560 -24.74 -10.54 35.84
C MET A 560 -25.92 -10.35 34.86
N ALA A 561 -27.17 -10.54 35.31
CA ALA A 561 -28.33 -10.29 34.47
C ALA A 561 -28.44 -8.80 34.10
N GLU A 562 -28.13 -7.89 35.02
CA GLU A 562 -28.08 -6.45 34.76
C GLU A 562 -26.91 -6.09 33.83
N ALA A 563 -25.72 -6.62 34.08
CA ALA A 563 -24.54 -6.36 33.25
C ALA A 563 -24.69 -6.86 31.81
N LEU A 564 -25.43 -7.95 31.60
CA LEU A 564 -25.77 -8.50 30.29
C LEU A 564 -27.03 -7.88 29.68
N GLY A 565 -27.80 -7.06 30.40
CA GLY A 565 -29.08 -6.53 29.89
C GLY A 565 -30.22 -7.56 29.81
N LEU A 566 -30.10 -8.70 30.50
CA LEU A 566 -31.09 -9.80 30.50
C LEU A 566 -32.30 -9.56 31.44
N THR A 567 -32.61 -8.31 31.75
CA THR A 567 -33.58 -7.96 32.81
C THR A 567 -35.04 -8.05 32.38
N SER A 568 -35.31 -8.17 31.07
CA SER A 568 -36.66 -8.26 30.53
C SER A 568 -37.15 -9.71 30.41
N ALA A 569 -38.30 -10.01 31.00
CA ALA A 569 -38.94 -11.32 30.87
C ALA A 569 -39.45 -11.56 29.45
N SER A 570 -39.35 -12.80 28.97
CA SER A 570 -39.67 -13.19 27.60
C SER A 570 -40.50 -14.46 27.55
N THR A 571 -41.29 -14.65 26.49
CA THR A 571 -42.10 -15.87 26.28
C THR A 571 -41.39 -16.95 25.47
N ALA A 572 -40.20 -16.65 24.94
CA ALA A 572 -39.43 -17.55 24.07
C ALA A 572 -38.01 -17.76 24.61
N GLU A 573 -37.19 -16.71 24.57
CA GLU A 573 -35.77 -16.73 24.91
C GLU A 573 -35.36 -15.41 25.57
N LEU A 574 -34.32 -15.42 26.40
CA LEU A 574 -33.65 -14.21 26.84
C LEU A 574 -32.52 -13.87 25.87
N VAL A 575 -32.41 -12.60 25.50
CA VAL A 575 -31.34 -12.09 24.63
C VAL A 575 -30.67 -10.93 25.34
N SER A 576 -29.35 -10.94 25.42
CA SER A 576 -28.58 -9.86 26.03
C SER A 576 -28.63 -8.60 25.18
N ASP A 577 -28.23 -7.48 25.77
CA ASP A 577 -27.75 -6.33 24.98
C ASP A 577 -26.49 -6.73 24.21
N ASP A 578 -26.05 -5.85 23.30
CA ASP A 578 -24.75 -6.01 22.65
C ASP A 578 -23.64 -6.12 23.71
N LEU A 579 -22.80 -7.16 23.58
CA LEU A 579 -21.71 -7.42 24.50
C LEU A 579 -20.53 -6.49 24.25
N GLN A 580 -20.46 -5.82 23.09
CA GLN A 580 -19.52 -4.76 22.73
C GLN A 580 -18.06 -5.16 23.00
N LEU A 581 -17.57 -6.15 22.25
CA LEU A 581 -16.16 -6.51 22.30
C LEU A 581 -15.29 -5.33 21.86
N GLN A 582 -14.30 -4.97 22.67
CA GLN A 582 -13.29 -4.01 22.23
C GLN A 582 -12.36 -4.67 21.20
N TYR A 583 -12.46 -4.24 19.94
CA TYR A 583 -11.56 -4.66 18.87
C TYR A 583 -10.72 -3.51 18.30
N VAL A 584 -10.99 -2.27 18.72
CA VAL A 584 -10.13 -1.12 18.46
C VAL A 584 -9.41 -0.72 19.74
N SER A 585 -8.08 -0.68 19.66
CA SER A 585 -7.20 -0.21 20.73
C SER A 585 -6.14 0.75 20.19
N GLU A 586 -5.35 1.33 21.09
CA GLU A 586 -4.19 2.14 20.71
C GLU A 586 -3.15 1.34 19.91
N ASN A 587 -3.11 0.01 20.04
CA ASN A 587 -2.20 -0.86 19.31
C ASN A 587 -2.75 -1.30 17.94
N THR A 588 -4.03 -1.04 17.64
CA THR A 588 -4.63 -1.39 16.35
C THR A 588 -3.92 -0.64 15.23
N ARG A 589 -3.42 -1.36 14.22
CA ARG A 589 -2.75 -0.73 13.08
C ARG A 589 -3.75 -0.01 12.19
N LEU A 590 -3.35 1.12 11.64
CA LEU A 590 -4.17 1.88 10.69
C LEU A 590 -4.46 1.08 9.42
N ALA A 591 -3.58 0.16 9.03
CA ALA A 591 -3.79 -0.75 7.89
C ALA A 591 -4.88 -1.81 8.14
N ASP A 592 -5.17 -2.13 9.41
CA ASP A 592 -6.11 -3.20 9.77
C ASP A 592 -7.55 -2.65 9.96
N LEU A 593 -7.70 -1.32 10.04
CA LEU A 593 -9.00 -0.65 10.16
C LEU A 593 -9.86 -0.83 8.90
N ASN A 594 -11.16 -0.52 9.02
CA ASN A 594 -12.12 -0.61 7.91
C ASN A 594 -12.17 -1.99 7.25
N GLN A 595 -12.21 -3.06 8.06
CA GLN A 595 -12.20 -4.45 7.57
C GLN A 595 -10.94 -4.79 6.76
N GLY A 596 -9.77 -4.31 7.21
CA GLY A 596 -8.48 -4.55 6.57
C GLY A 596 -8.23 -3.73 5.29
N VAL A 597 -9.11 -2.78 4.95
CA VAL A 597 -8.85 -1.80 3.85
C VAL A 597 -7.81 -0.77 4.29
N GLY A 598 -7.77 -0.48 5.58
CA GLY A 598 -6.89 0.48 6.20
C GLY A 598 -7.38 1.92 6.11
N VAL A 599 -6.48 2.85 6.43
CA VAL A 599 -6.69 4.30 6.36
C VAL A 599 -5.67 4.90 5.41
N THR A 600 -6.15 5.66 4.43
CA THR A 600 -5.33 6.43 3.50
C THR A 600 -4.69 7.59 4.25
N PHE A 601 -3.36 7.70 4.19
CA PHE A 601 -2.63 8.81 4.77
C PHE A 601 -2.96 10.12 4.05
N GLY A 602 -3.34 11.14 4.83
CA GLY A 602 -3.84 12.40 4.31
C GLY A 602 -4.02 13.44 5.39
N ARG A 603 -4.81 14.47 5.08
CA ARG A 603 -4.98 15.65 5.94
C ARG A 603 -6.43 15.89 6.30
N PHE A 604 -6.67 16.36 7.51
CA PHE A 604 -8.00 16.76 7.98
C PHE A 604 -7.88 17.86 9.03
N ARG A 605 -8.93 18.65 9.19
CA ARG A 605 -8.98 19.77 10.11
C ARG A 605 -9.91 19.46 11.27
N ILE A 606 -9.44 19.73 12.48
CA ILE A 606 -10.28 19.74 13.69
C ILE A 606 -10.53 21.21 14.05
N THR A 607 -11.77 21.55 14.40
CA THR A 607 -12.16 22.86 14.92
C THR A 607 -12.94 22.66 16.20
N ALA A 608 -12.43 23.17 17.32
CA ALA A 608 -13.09 23.12 18.62
C ALA A 608 -14.22 24.16 18.71
N ALA A 609 -15.07 24.04 19.73
CA ALA A 609 -16.24 24.86 19.97
C ALA A 609 -15.90 26.32 20.33
N ASP A 610 -14.67 26.61 20.80
CA ASP A 610 -14.17 27.97 20.99
C ASP A 610 -13.68 28.62 19.68
N GLY A 611 -13.66 27.87 18.58
CA GLY A 611 -13.20 28.30 17.26
C GLY A 611 -11.72 28.00 16.97
N THR A 612 -10.97 27.45 17.93
CA THR A 612 -9.59 27.01 17.72
C THR A 612 -9.55 25.88 16.70
N SER A 613 -8.66 25.97 15.71
CA SER A 613 -8.59 24.97 14.64
C SER A 613 -7.17 24.59 14.29
N GLN A 614 -6.95 23.30 14.03
CA GLN A 614 -5.67 22.72 13.66
C GLN A 614 -5.81 21.79 12.45
N LEU A 615 -4.80 21.80 11.58
CA LEU A 615 -4.69 20.87 10.46
C LEU A 615 -3.81 19.69 10.88
N ILE A 616 -4.40 18.49 10.88
CA ILE A 616 -3.71 17.23 11.14
C ILE A 616 -3.20 16.67 9.82
N THR A 617 -1.96 16.18 9.82
CA THR A 617 -1.36 15.49 8.68
C THR A 617 -0.86 14.13 9.14
N LEU A 618 -1.47 13.05 8.65
CA LEU A 618 -0.97 11.70 8.88
C LEU A 618 -0.02 11.30 7.75
N SER A 619 1.00 10.53 8.10
CA SER A 619 2.02 10.02 7.19
C SER A 619 2.46 8.62 7.60
N GLU A 620 2.77 7.78 6.62
CA GLU A 620 3.11 6.37 6.79
C GLU A 620 4.36 6.13 7.65
N ASN A 621 5.32 7.07 7.61
CA ASN A 621 6.56 6.96 8.37
C ASN A 621 6.38 7.20 9.87
N LEU A 622 5.40 8.04 10.25
CA LEU A 622 5.21 8.48 11.63
C LEU A 622 4.01 7.79 12.30
N HIS A 623 2.96 7.46 11.55
CA HIS A 623 1.70 6.98 12.10
C HIS A 623 1.42 5.59 11.56
N LYS A 624 1.39 4.61 12.45
CA LYS A 624 1.15 3.20 12.12
C LYS A 624 -0.06 2.65 12.84
N THR A 625 -0.40 3.22 13.99
CA THR A 625 -1.45 2.73 14.89
C THR A 625 -2.49 3.81 15.19
N VAL A 626 -3.64 3.39 15.71
CA VAL A 626 -4.64 4.29 16.27
C VAL A 626 -4.03 5.11 17.42
N GLY A 627 -3.17 4.51 18.25
CA GLY A 627 -2.47 5.19 19.33
C GLY A 627 -1.65 6.38 18.83
N ASP A 628 -0.94 6.25 17.70
CA ASP A 628 -0.20 7.36 17.09
C ASP A 628 -1.13 8.51 16.71
N VAL A 629 -2.32 8.19 16.18
CA VAL A 629 -3.34 9.19 15.83
C VAL A 629 -3.89 9.87 17.08
N LEU A 630 -4.20 9.11 18.14
CA LEU A 630 -4.70 9.65 19.40
C LEU A 630 -3.66 10.57 20.05
N SER A 631 -2.39 10.16 20.11
CA SER A 631 -1.28 11.01 20.62
C SER A 631 -1.17 12.28 19.80
N THR A 632 -1.14 12.15 18.46
CA THR A 632 -1.03 13.31 17.56
C THR A 632 -2.14 14.33 17.78
N ILE A 633 -3.37 13.90 18.06
CA ILE A 633 -4.47 14.82 18.35
C ILE A 633 -4.32 15.43 19.76
N ASN A 634 -4.03 14.62 20.77
CA ASN A 634 -3.91 15.05 22.16
C ASN A 634 -2.74 16.02 22.40
N ASP A 635 -1.63 15.83 21.70
CA ASP A 635 -0.40 16.64 21.84
C ASP A 635 -0.59 18.08 21.35
N LEU A 636 -1.63 18.37 20.56
CA LEU A 636 -1.89 19.70 20.00
C LEU A 636 -2.39 20.71 21.04
N SER A 637 -2.75 20.26 22.24
CA SER A 637 -3.19 21.14 23.36
C SER A 637 -4.32 22.11 22.97
N MET A 638 -5.18 21.71 22.02
CA MET A 638 -6.24 22.57 21.46
C MET A 638 -7.58 22.46 22.20
N GLY A 639 -7.58 21.86 23.40
CA GLY A 639 -8.79 21.62 24.19
C GLY A 639 -9.71 20.53 23.63
N VAL A 640 -9.18 19.64 22.77
CA VAL A 640 -9.88 18.45 22.29
C VAL A 640 -9.11 17.22 22.78
N THR A 641 -9.82 16.29 23.42
CA THR A 641 -9.27 15.01 23.89
C THR A 641 -9.73 13.90 22.96
N ALA A 642 -8.79 13.12 22.41
CA ALA A 642 -9.03 11.92 21.63
C ALA A 642 -8.82 10.66 22.48
N ARG A 643 -9.75 9.71 22.41
CA ARG A 643 -9.68 8.41 23.07
C ARG A 643 -10.36 7.32 22.25
N ILE A 644 -10.20 6.06 22.64
CA ILE A 644 -11.10 4.99 22.17
C ILE A 644 -12.50 5.25 22.74
N ASN A 645 -13.53 5.06 21.92
CA ASN A 645 -14.91 5.29 22.34
C ASN A 645 -15.40 4.26 23.38
N ALA A 646 -16.52 4.55 24.02
CA ALA A 646 -17.08 3.70 25.07
C ALA A 646 -17.48 2.29 24.60
N ASN A 647 -17.76 2.11 23.31
CA ASN A 647 -18.13 0.82 22.72
C ASN A 647 -16.91 -0.04 22.36
N GLY A 648 -15.69 0.53 22.36
CA GLY A 648 -14.46 -0.17 21.98
C GLY A 648 -14.29 -0.42 20.48
N ASP A 649 -15.08 0.27 19.65
CA ASP A 649 -15.18 0.04 18.20
C ASP A 649 -14.80 1.26 17.36
N GLY A 650 -14.19 2.30 17.96
CA GLY A 650 -13.86 3.51 17.24
C GLY A 650 -13.14 4.56 18.09
N ILE A 651 -12.95 5.74 17.50
CA ILE A 651 -12.31 6.90 18.13
C ILE A 651 -13.37 7.90 18.56
N GLU A 652 -13.24 8.43 19.76
CA GLU A 652 -14.07 9.51 20.30
C GLU A 652 -13.23 10.77 20.51
N LEU A 653 -13.78 11.90 20.09
CA LEU A 653 -13.23 13.22 20.34
C LEU A 653 -14.16 13.98 21.29
N GLU A 654 -13.63 14.48 22.39
CA GLU A 654 -14.36 15.29 23.37
C GLU A 654 -13.79 16.71 23.41
N ASP A 655 -14.66 17.70 23.24
CA ASP A 655 -14.33 19.10 23.41
C ASP A 655 -14.35 19.50 24.89
N THR A 656 -13.25 20.04 25.38
CA THR A 656 -13.05 20.48 26.77
C THR A 656 -12.93 22.01 26.89
N THR A 657 -13.08 22.75 25.79
CA THR A 657 -12.91 24.22 25.75
C THR A 657 -14.08 24.97 26.39
N GLY A 658 -15.28 24.37 26.41
CA GLY A 658 -16.51 25.01 26.88
C GLY A 658 -17.02 26.15 25.97
N GLY A 659 -16.52 26.24 24.73
CA GLY A 659 -16.96 27.22 23.75
C GLY A 659 -18.41 27.01 23.29
N SER A 660 -19.04 28.06 22.75
CA SER A 660 -20.44 28.01 22.29
C SER A 660 -20.64 27.42 20.89
N GLY A 661 -19.55 27.15 20.16
CA GLY A 661 -19.57 26.51 18.85
C GLY A 661 -19.81 25.01 18.92
N THR A 662 -19.42 24.29 17.87
CA THR A 662 -19.52 22.82 17.81
C THR A 662 -18.19 22.28 17.34
N LEU A 663 -17.69 21.24 18.01
CA LEU A 663 -16.53 20.50 17.54
C LEU A 663 -16.82 19.92 16.15
N THR A 664 -15.99 20.23 15.16
CA THR A 664 -16.12 19.72 13.79
C THR A 664 -14.82 19.14 13.29
N VAL A 665 -14.93 18.06 12.51
CA VAL A 665 -13.81 17.43 11.81
C VAL A 665 -14.14 17.35 10.33
N GLU A 666 -13.30 17.98 9.51
CA GLU A 666 -13.52 18.11 8.07
C GLU A 666 -12.28 17.63 7.29
N ALA A 667 -12.52 16.96 6.16
CA ALA A 667 -11.44 16.58 5.25
C ALA A 667 -10.80 17.82 4.59
N GLU A 668 -9.48 17.80 4.39
CA GLU A 668 -8.79 18.84 3.62
C GLU A 668 -8.68 18.40 2.14
N GLY A 669 -9.38 19.09 1.24
CA GLY A 669 -9.35 18.79 -0.20
C GLY A 669 -10.05 17.47 -0.54
N THR A 670 -9.33 16.54 -1.18
CA THR A 670 -9.85 15.21 -1.58
C THR A 670 -9.50 14.10 -0.59
N SER A 671 -8.99 14.46 0.59
CA SER A 671 -8.60 13.51 1.63
C SER A 671 -9.81 12.73 2.17
N THR A 672 -9.67 11.41 2.33
CA THR A 672 -10.70 10.53 2.94
C THR A 672 -10.35 10.10 4.36
N THR A 673 -9.16 10.47 4.86
CA THR A 673 -8.57 10.01 6.11
C THR A 673 -9.51 10.14 7.32
N ALA A 674 -10.14 11.29 7.53
CA ALA A 674 -11.04 11.48 8.67
C ALA A 674 -12.30 10.60 8.60
N ALA A 675 -12.82 10.36 7.39
CA ALA A 675 -13.98 9.49 7.19
C ALA A 675 -13.60 8.01 7.39
N GLU A 676 -12.42 7.62 6.92
CA GLU A 676 -11.85 6.28 7.11
C GLU A 676 -11.45 6.02 8.58
N LEU A 677 -11.11 7.05 9.35
CA LEU A 677 -10.95 6.95 10.81
C LEU A 677 -12.28 6.93 11.56
N GLY A 678 -13.41 7.14 10.87
CA GLY A 678 -14.74 7.22 11.46
C GLY A 678 -15.02 8.51 12.24
N ILE A 679 -14.16 9.52 12.16
CA ILE A 679 -14.25 10.76 12.95
C ILE A 679 -14.64 11.99 12.13
N ALA A 680 -15.03 11.86 10.86
CA ALA A 680 -15.53 12.98 10.06
C ALA A 680 -16.95 13.37 10.50
N GLY A 681 -17.20 14.65 10.78
CA GLY A 681 -18.53 15.13 11.13
C GLY A 681 -18.55 16.26 12.17
N LYS A 682 -19.69 16.40 12.83
CA LYS A 682 -19.92 17.41 13.87
C LYS A 682 -20.32 16.73 15.16
N ALA A 683 -19.75 17.18 16.27
CA ALA A 683 -20.05 16.67 17.60
C ALA A 683 -21.50 16.95 18.02
N GLN A 684 -22.06 16.04 18.80
CA GLN A 684 -23.30 16.24 19.53
C GLN A 684 -22.97 16.42 21.02
N ALA A 685 -23.45 17.50 21.63
CA ALA A 685 -23.16 17.84 23.03
C ALA A 685 -21.65 17.88 23.37
N GLY A 686 -20.82 18.35 22.42
CA GLY A 686 -19.36 18.45 22.60
C GLY A 686 -18.58 17.16 22.35
N ILE A 687 -19.26 16.04 22.07
CA ILE A 687 -18.64 14.75 21.80
C ILE A 687 -18.89 14.33 20.35
N LEU A 688 -17.83 13.94 19.64
CA LEU A 688 -17.88 13.30 18.34
C LEU A 688 -17.41 11.85 18.49
N THR A 689 -18.36 10.93 18.56
CA THR A 689 -18.08 9.50 18.68
C THR A 689 -18.05 8.86 17.29
N GLY A 690 -16.86 8.52 16.81
CA GLY A 690 -16.69 7.63 15.68
C GLY A 690 -16.95 6.18 16.10
N SER A 691 -17.50 5.40 15.18
CA SER A 691 -17.79 3.98 15.36
C SER A 691 -17.54 3.28 14.03
N PHE A 692 -17.08 2.04 14.04
CA PHE A 692 -16.99 1.21 12.83
C PHE A 692 -18.25 0.34 12.64
N ALA A 693 -19.07 0.19 13.66
CA ALA A 693 -20.45 -0.27 13.50
C ALA A 693 -21.27 0.72 12.67
N ARG A 694 -22.23 0.21 11.89
CA ARG A 694 -23.15 1.02 11.06
C ARG A 694 -24.58 0.62 11.36
N THR A 695 -25.24 1.43 12.18
CA THR A 695 -26.65 1.26 12.52
C THR A 695 -27.54 2.06 11.57
N ILE A 696 -28.51 1.39 10.97
CA ILE A 696 -29.52 1.99 10.10
C ILE A 696 -30.89 1.90 10.78
N GLU A 697 -31.46 3.06 11.08
CA GLU A 697 -32.82 3.19 11.62
C GLU A 697 -33.88 3.03 10.53
N VAL A 698 -34.89 2.21 10.82
CA VAL A 698 -36.00 1.83 9.94
C VAL A 698 -37.32 2.23 10.58
N SER A 699 -38.00 3.16 9.92
CA SER A 699 -39.29 3.71 10.32
C SER A 699 -40.45 2.83 9.83
N ALA A 700 -41.63 3.00 10.44
CA ALA A 700 -42.80 2.16 10.13
C ALA A 700 -43.30 2.26 8.67
N SER A 701 -42.90 3.31 7.96
CA SER A 701 -43.23 3.55 6.55
C SER A 701 -42.14 3.09 5.58
N ASP A 702 -40.98 2.64 6.07
CA ASP A 702 -39.89 2.24 5.19
C ASP A 702 -40.21 0.95 4.45
N THR A 703 -39.91 0.96 3.16
CA THR A 703 -40.13 -0.14 2.21
C THR A 703 -38.80 -0.77 1.84
N LEU A 704 -38.82 -1.83 1.03
CA LEU A 704 -37.58 -2.49 0.61
C LEU A 704 -36.68 -1.53 -0.20
N ASP A 705 -37.27 -0.69 -1.06
CA ASP A 705 -36.52 0.32 -1.83
C ASP A 705 -35.91 1.39 -0.91
N THR A 706 -36.62 1.86 0.12
CA THR A 706 -36.07 2.86 1.04
C THR A 706 -35.01 2.27 1.96
N LEU A 707 -35.17 1.01 2.40
CA LEU A 707 -34.16 0.30 3.17
C LEU A 707 -32.86 0.12 2.37
N VAL A 708 -32.95 -0.29 1.11
CA VAL A 708 -31.78 -0.38 0.22
C VAL A 708 -31.09 0.97 0.05
N ALA A 709 -31.87 2.03 -0.16
CA ALA A 709 -31.31 3.38 -0.26
C ALA A 709 -30.59 3.79 1.03
N LYS A 710 -31.20 3.55 2.20
CA LYS A 710 -30.60 3.84 3.51
C LYS A 710 -29.30 3.06 3.73
N ILE A 711 -29.28 1.75 3.46
CA ILE A 711 -28.07 0.92 3.61
C ILE A 711 -26.95 1.42 2.69
N ASN A 712 -27.25 1.69 1.42
CA ASN A 712 -26.25 2.17 0.47
C ASN A 712 -25.75 3.59 0.78
N GLN A 713 -26.58 4.43 1.43
CA GLN A 713 -26.20 5.79 1.86
C GLN A 713 -25.47 5.82 3.21
N ALA A 714 -25.63 4.78 4.05
CA ALA A 714 -24.98 4.70 5.36
C ALA A 714 -23.45 4.59 5.30
N GLY A 715 -22.87 4.45 4.09
CA GLY A 715 -21.42 4.36 3.91
C GLY A 715 -20.80 3.10 4.48
N ALA A 716 -21.61 2.07 4.78
CA ALA A 716 -21.11 0.76 5.18
C ALA A 716 -20.30 0.11 4.04
N PRO A 717 -19.33 -0.77 4.36
CA PRO A 717 -18.60 -1.58 3.37
C PRO A 717 -19.48 -2.68 2.74
N ILE A 718 -20.76 -2.39 2.54
CA ILE A 718 -21.80 -3.30 2.05
C ILE A 718 -22.55 -2.60 0.91
N THR A 719 -22.99 -3.38 -0.06
CA THR A 719 -23.92 -2.96 -1.11
C THR A 719 -25.23 -3.73 -0.95
N ALA A 720 -26.34 -3.00 -0.91
CA ALA A 720 -27.69 -3.55 -0.87
C ALA A 720 -28.35 -3.49 -2.25
N SER A 721 -29.06 -4.55 -2.62
CA SER A 721 -29.83 -4.64 -3.87
C SER A 721 -31.09 -5.50 -3.70
N ILE A 722 -32.02 -5.41 -4.65
CA ILE A 722 -33.24 -6.22 -4.65
C ILE A 722 -33.19 -7.20 -5.81
N VAL A 723 -33.35 -8.48 -5.50
CA VAL A 723 -33.50 -9.56 -6.49
C VAL A 723 -34.95 -10.01 -6.51
N ASN A 724 -35.52 -10.18 -7.71
CA ASN A 724 -36.78 -10.87 -7.91
C ASN A 724 -36.48 -12.32 -8.27
N ASP A 725 -36.79 -13.26 -7.37
CA ASP A 725 -36.53 -14.69 -7.56
C ASP A 725 -37.66 -15.42 -8.31
N GLY A 726 -38.73 -14.72 -8.67
CA GLY A 726 -39.88 -15.27 -9.38
C GLY A 726 -40.79 -16.17 -8.53
N THR A 727 -40.57 -16.26 -7.22
CA THR A 727 -41.43 -17.05 -6.32
C THR A 727 -42.79 -16.37 -6.13
N GLY A 728 -43.85 -17.18 -5.96
CA GLY A 728 -45.25 -16.74 -6.05
C GLY A 728 -45.61 -15.45 -5.28
N SER A 729 -45.99 -15.56 -4.00
CA SER A 729 -46.56 -14.42 -3.26
C SER A 729 -45.53 -13.42 -2.73
N ASN A 730 -44.25 -13.81 -2.62
CA ASN A 730 -43.18 -13.01 -2.01
C ASN A 730 -41.87 -13.03 -2.85
N PRO A 731 -41.90 -12.56 -4.11
CA PRO A 731 -40.79 -12.72 -5.06
C PRO A 731 -39.55 -11.87 -4.77
N TYR A 732 -39.66 -10.82 -3.96
CA TYR A 732 -38.58 -9.83 -3.81
C TYR A 732 -37.72 -10.12 -2.59
N ARG A 733 -36.39 -10.16 -2.76
CA ARG A 733 -35.42 -10.39 -1.69
C ARG A 733 -34.41 -9.26 -1.63
N LEU A 734 -34.06 -8.85 -0.42
CA LEU A 734 -32.91 -7.98 -0.17
C LEU A 734 -31.65 -8.85 -0.23
N VAL A 735 -30.72 -8.48 -1.10
CA VAL A 735 -29.39 -9.08 -1.18
C VAL A 735 -28.36 -8.07 -0.73
N LEU A 736 -27.57 -8.46 0.25
CA LEU A 736 -26.43 -7.70 0.74
C LEU A 736 -25.15 -8.36 0.25
N SER A 737 -24.23 -7.58 -0.30
CA SER A 737 -22.92 -8.05 -0.74
C SER A 737 -21.83 -7.20 -0.10
N SER A 738 -20.82 -7.84 0.48
CA SER A 738 -19.65 -7.14 0.98
C SER A 738 -18.87 -6.49 -0.15
N LYS A 739 -18.35 -5.28 0.08
CA LYS A 739 -17.42 -4.60 -0.85
C LYS A 739 -15.99 -5.13 -0.70
N THR A 740 -15.73 -5.85 0.38
CA THR A 740 -14.42 -6.44 0.69
C THR A 740 -14.51 -7.96 0.45
N SER A 741 -13.53 -8.52 -0.24
CA SER A 741 -13.39 -9.97 -0.42
C SER A 741 -12.63 -10.61 0.73
N GLY A 742 -12.75 -11.92 0.87
CA GLY A 742 -12.06 -12.67 1.91
C GLY A 742 -12.81 -12.68 3.23
N THR A 743 -12.27 -13.42 4.19
CA THR A 743 -12.84 -13.59 5.54
C THR A 743 -12.96 -12.25 6.28
N VAL A 744 -12.06 -11.30 6.00
CA VAL A 744 -12.13 -9.92 6.52
C VAL A 744 -13.37 -9.16 6.07
N GLY A 745 -13.90 -9.48 4.88
CA GLY A 745 -15.15 -8.91 4.35
C GLY A 745 -16.41 -9.66 4.80
N LYS A 746 -16.29 -10.63 5.72
CA LYS A 746 -17.45 -11.33 6.28
C LYS A 746 -18.31 -10.32 7.04
N MET A 747 -19.55 -10.12 6.56
CA MET A 747 -20.53 -9.28 7.23
C MET A 747 -21.05 -9.94 8.52
N SER A 748 -21.02 -9.19 9.62
CA SER A 748 -21.85 -9.47 10.79
C SER A 748 -23.02 -8.51 10.88
N TYR A 749 -24.18 -8.98 11.33
CA TYR A 749 -25.37 -8.14 11.44
C TYR A 749 -26.22 -8.47 12.67
N SER A 750 -26.80 -7.44 13.26
CA SER A 750 -27.84 -7.55 14.29
C SER A 750 -29.06 -6.75 13.84
N THR A 751 -30.26 -7.27 14.12
CA THR A 751 -31.50 -6.55 13.85
C THR A 751 -32.55 -6.86 14.91
N ASP A 752 -33.35 -5.86 15.24
CA ASP A 752 -34.56 -5.95 16.05
C ASP A 752 -35.84 -5.88 15.18
N ILE A 753 -35.68 -5.75 13.85
CA ILE A 753 -36.79 -5.66 12.91
C ILE A 753 -37.46 -7.02 12.82
N ALA A 754 -38.67 -7.10 13.35
CA ALA A 754 -39.42 -8.35 13.47
C ALA A 754 -39.51 -9.11 12.13
N GLY A 755 -38.99 -10.33 12.13
CA GLY A 755 -39.00 -11.25 11.00
C GLY A 755 -38.01 -10.93 9.89
N LEU A 756 -37.23 -9.85 9.93
CA LEU A 756 -36.13 -9.65 9.00
C LEU A 756 -34.95 -10.54 9.43
N SER A 757 -34.62 -11.52 8.59
CA SER A 757 -33.45 -12.38 8.77
C SER A 757 -32.80 -12.65 7.42
N PHE A 758 -31.52 -13.03 7.47
CA PHE A 758 -30.73 -13.34 6.29
C PHE A 758 -30.15 -14.75 6.36
N ASN A 759 -30.12 -15.41 5.22
CA ASN A 759 -29.37 -16.63 4.99
C ASN A 759 -28.10 -16.30 4.18
N THR A 760 -27.03 -17.04 4.42
CA THR A 760 -25.80 -16.93 3.61
C THR A 760 -26.01 -17.56 2.25
N LEU A 761 -25.77 -16.77 1.18
CA LEU A 761 -25.79 -17.23 -0.20
C LEU A 761 -24.39 -17.68 -0.65
N THR A 762 -23.39 -16.89 -0.31
CA THR A 762 -21.97 -17.15 -0.59
C THR A 762 -21.20 -16.77 0.66
N GLU A 763 -20.50 -17.70 1.30
CA GLU A 763 -19.64 -17.38 2.43
C GLU A 763 -18.39 -16.62 1.96
N ALA A 764 -17.91 -15.69 2.78
CA ALA A 764 -16.62 -15.05 2.58
C ALA A 764 -15.50 -16.04 2.93
N GLN A 765 -14.61 -16.31 1.98
CA GLN A 765 -13.47 -17.18 2.18
C GLN A 765 -12.22 -16.54 1.59
N ASP A 766 -11.07 -16.78 2.20
CA ASP A 766 -9.78 -16.35 1.66
C ASP A 766 -9.32 -17.29 0.53
N ALA A 767 -8.51 -16.74 -0.36
CA ALA A 767 -7.74 -17.55 -1.29
C ALA A 767 -6.67 -18.34 -0.53
N VAL A 768 -6.51 -19.63 -0.85
CA VAL A 768 -5.52 -20.52 -0.22
C VAL A 768 -4.59 -21.06 -1.28
N VAL A 769 -3.29 -20.82 -1.12
CA VAL A 769 -2.23 -21.32 -1.99
C VAL A 769 -1.20 -22.08 -1.17
N VAL A 770 -0.81 -23.25 -1.64
CA VAL A 770 0.28 -24.03 -1.05
C VAL A 770 1.53 -23.85 -1.90
N VAL A 771 2.62 -23.38 -1.28
CA VAL A 771 3.95 -23.26 -1.88
C VAL A 771 4.76 -24.52 -1.58
N GLY A 772 5.34 -25.10 -2.63
CA GLY A 772 6.06 -26.37 -2.56
C GLY A 772 5.22 -27.57 -3.03
N GLU A 773 5.68 -28.78 -2.70
CA GLU A 773 4.94 -30.01 -3.02
C GLU A 773 3.83 -30.24 -1.99
N ALA A 774 2.58 -30.29 -2.46
CA ALA A 774 1.42 -30.46 -1.58
C ALA A 774 1.51 -31.78 -0.78
N GLY A 775 1.32 -31.71 0.54
CA GLY A 775 1.42 -32.87 1.44
C GLY A 775 2.85 -33.19 1.90
N SER A 776 3.86 -32.44 1.44
CA SER A 776 5.20 -32.47 2.04
C SER A 776 5.18 -31.81 3.42
N THR A 777 6.00 -32.32 4.35
CA THR A 777 6.22 -31.71 5.67
C THR A 777 6.74 -30.26 5.59
N ASN A 778 7.30 -29.87 4.44
CA ASN A 778 7.92 -28.56 4.23
C ASN A 778 7.06 -27.63 3.33
N SER A 779 5.81 -28.00 3.04
CA SER A 779 4.91 -27.13 2.27
C SER A 779 4.41 -25.96 3.12
N ILE A 780 4.31 -24.77 2.52
CA ILE A 780 3.87 -23.55 3.20
C ILE A 780 2.48 -23.19 2.68
N THR A 781 1.51 -23.05 3.58
CA THR A 781 0.16 -22.57 3.21
C THR A 781 0.10 -21.07 3.39
N VAL A 782 -0.30 -20.37 2.34
CA VAL A 782 -0.47 -18.92 2.31
C VAL A 782 -1.94 -18.61 2.05
N THR A 783 -2.50 -17.69 2.84
CA THR A 783 -3.86 -17.20 2.67
C THR A 783 -3.86 -15.73 2.24
N SER A 784 -4.90 -15.30 1.51
CA SER A 784 -5.08 -13.90 1.15
C SER A 784 -6.55 -13.54 0.96
N SER A 785 -6.90 -12.32 1.34
CA SER A 785 -8.20 -11.70 1.03
C SER A 785 -8.32 -11.23 -0.43
N SER A 786 -7.34 -11.53 -1.28
CA SER A 786 -7.31 -11.19 -2.71
C SER A 786 -6.82 -12.37 -3.56
N ASN A 787 -7.32 -12.46 -4.79
CA ASN A 787 -6.77 -13.36 -5.80
C ASN A 787 -5.44 -12.85 -6.39
N SER A 788 -5.03 -11.63 -6.09
CA SER A 788 -3.71 -11.09 -6.45
C SER A 788 -2.84 -11.05 -5.19
N MET A 789 -1.92 -12.00 -5.07
CA MET A 789 -1.02 -12.12 -3.93
C MET A 789 0.34 -11.56 -4.27
N GLN A 790 0.80 -10.58 -3.49
CA GLN A 790 2.10 -9.92 -3.66
C GLN A 790 3.11 -10.49 -2.67
N ASP A 791 4.39 -10.47 -3.05
CA ASP A 791 5.55 -10.76 -2.20
C ASP A 791 5.55 -12.13 -1.51
N ILE A 792 4.83 -13.13 -2.04
CA ILE A 792 4.99 -14.54 -1.60
C ILE A 792 6.43 -15.00 -1.81
N VAL A 793 7.01 -14.60 -2.93
CA VAL A 793 8.46 -14.52 -3.14
C VAL A 793 8.77 -13.04 -3.30
N PRO A 794 9.81 -12.48 -2.65
CA PRO A 794 10.08 -11.05 -2.71
C PRO A 794 10.08 -10.48 -4.14
N GLY A 795 9.28 -9.45 -4.38
CA GLY A 795 9.08 -8.80 -5.67
C GLY A 795 8.20 -9.55 -6.67
N MET A 796 7.71 -10.76 -6.35
CA MET A 796 6.82 -11.53 -7.21
C MET A 796 5.36 -11.29 -6.84
N THR A 797 4.51 -11.10 -7.85
CA THR A 797 3.06 -11.11 -7.69
C THR A 797 2.48 -12.31 -8.43
N ILE A 798 1.58 -13.07 -7.80
CA ILE A 798 0.81 -14.13 -8.46
C ILE A 798 -0.67 -13.73 -8.52
N ASN A 799 -1.32 -14.06 -9.62
CA ASN A 799 -2.77 -13.89 -9.77
C ASN A 799 -3.43 -15.25 -9.95
N LEU A 800 -4.38 -15.54 -9.07
CA LEU A 800 -5.15 -16.78 -9.05
C LEU A 800 -6.36 -16.64 -9.96
N VAL A 801 -6.51 -17.60 -10.86
CA VAL A 801 -7.58 -17.61 -11.87
C VAL A 801 -8.57 -18.72 -11.58
N SER A 802 -8.08 -19.93 -11.23
CA SER A 802 -8.91 -21.05 -10.80
C SER A 802 -8.22 -21.90 -9.73
N ALA A 803 -8.99 -22.73 -9.00
CA ALA A 803 -8.41 -23.77 -8.14
C ALA A 803 -7.92 -24.96 -8.99
N SER A 804 -6.94 -25.72 -8.48
CA SER A 804 -6.36 -26.91 -9.12
C SER A 804 -5.63 -27.77 -8.09
N ASP A 805 -5.88 -29.09 -8.12
CA ASP A 805 -5.10 -30.07 -7.35
C ASP A 805 -3.75 -30.39 -7.98
N THR A 806 -3.55 -30.01 -9.25
CA THR A 806 -2.26 -30.16 -9.94
C THR A 806 -1.37 -28.95 -9.65
N PRO A 807 -0.10 -29.14 -9.23
CA PRO A 807 0.81 -28.04 -8.97
C PRO A 807 1.18 -27.27 -10.24
N VAL A 808 1.15 -25.94 -10.15
CA VAL A 808 1.59 -25.00 -11.18
C VAL A 808 3.02 -24.57 -10.87
N ARG A 809 3.94 -24.89 -11.78
CA ARG A 809 5.31 -24.37 -11.77
C ARG A 809 5.35 -22.98 -12.41
N VAL A 810 5.91 -22.01 -11.70
CA VAL A 810 6.29 -20.69 -12.20
C VAL A 810 7.81 -20.62 -12.29
N THR A 811 8.34 -20.21 -13.45
CA THR A 811 9.78 -20.00 -13.67
C THR A 811 10.06 -18.51 -13.81
N VAL A 812 11.00 -18.03 -13.01
CA VAL A 812 11.46 -16.63 -12.99
C VAL A 812 12.83 -16.57 -13.67
N GLN A 813 12.94 -15.79 -14.73
CA GLN A 813 14.14 -15.70 -15.58
C GLN A 813 14.35 -14.26 -16.08
N LYS A 814 15.57 -13.93 -16.53
CA LYS A 814 15.84 -12.62 -17.12
C LYS A 814 14.96 -12.38 -18.36
N ASN A 815 14.32 -11.22 -18.45
CA ASN A 815 13.55 -10.83 -19.62
C ASN A 815 14.44 -10.05 -20.60
N LEU A 816 15.05 -10.79 -21.53
CA LEU A 816 15.93 -10.20 -22.54
C LEU A 816 15.16 -9.51 -23.68
N ASP A 817 13.89 -9.87 -23.89
CA ASP A 817 13.08 -9.39 -25.01
C ASP A 817 12.79 -7.91 -24.93
N ASN A 818 12.62 -7.37 -23.72
CA ASN A 818 12.44 -5.94 -23.49
C ASN A 818 13.62 -5.11 -24.01
N VAL A 819 14.85 -5.55 -23.73
CA VAL A 819 16.07 -4.87 -24.19
C VAL A 819 16.21 -4.97 -25.71
N VAL A 820 15.98 -6.17 -26.27
CA VAL A 820 16.05 -6.40 -27.72
C VAL A 820 15.06 -5.50 -28.46
N THR A 821 13.80 -5.45 -28.01
CA THR A 821 12.76 -4.60 -28.60
C THR A 821 13.10 -3.11 -28.50
N ALA A 822 13.64 -2.67 -27.36
CA ALA A 822 14.08 -1.29 -27.18
C ALA A 822 15.23 -0.91 -28.13
N VAL A 823 16.20 -1.82 -28.33
CA VAL A 823 17.31 -1.61 -29.28
C VAL A 823 16.80 -1.58 -30.73
N GLN A 824 15.89 -2.47 -31.12
CA GLN A 824 15.28 -2.48 -32.46
C GLN A 824 14.53 -1.16 -32.73
N THR A 825 13.70 -0.72 -31.78
CA THR A 825 12.97 0.56 -31.86
C THR A 825 13.92 1.75 -31.97
N PHE A 826 15.04 1.72 -31.24
CA PHE A 826 16.08 2.74 -31.36
C PHE A 826 16.71 2.75 -32.76
N VAL A 827 17.09 1.59 -33.29
CA VAL A 827 17.70 1.46 -34.63
C VAL A 827 16.76 2.00 -35.71
N GLU A 828 15.47 1.66 -35.64
CA GLU A 828 14.44 2.15 -36.56
C GLU A 828 14.28 3.67 -36.50
N ASN A 829 14.14 4.24 -35.30
CA ASN A 829 13.97 5.69 -35.13
C ASN A 829 15.23 6.47 -35.49
N PHE A 830 16.42 5.91 -35.24
CA PHE A 830 17.68 6.52 -35.65
C PHE A 830 17.77 6.58 -37.17
N ASN A 831 17.44 5.47 -37.85
CA ASN A 831 17.41 5.41 -39.30
C ASN A 831 16.39 6.40 -39.87
N SER A 832 15.19 6.48 -39.31
CA SER A 832 14.18 7.45 -39.73
C SER A 832 14.65 8.90 -39.61
N ALA A 833 15.36 9.25 -38.52
CA ALA A 833 15.94 10.57 -38.35
C ALA A 833 17.05 10.87 -39.36
N MET A 834 17.93 9.89 -39.62
CA MET A 834 19.00 10.02 -40.61
C MET A 834 18.47 10.11 -42.04
N ASP A 835 17.40 9.38 -42.36
CA ASP A 835 16.73 9.46 -43.66
C ASP A 835 16.11 10.85 -43.88
N ALA A 836 15.43 11.39 -42.86
CA ALA A 836 14.90 12.76 -42.94
C ALA A 836 16.01 13.80 -43.15
N ILE A 837 17.15 13.66 -42.47
CA ILE A 837 18.32 14.52 -42.68
C ILE A 837 18.82 14.40 -44.13
N SER A 838 18.96 13.17 -44.63
CA SER A 838 19.42 12.91 -45.99
C SER A 838 18.48 13.49 -47.04
N GLU A 839 17.18 13.29 -46.89
CA GLU A 839 16.14 13.83 -47.77
C GLU A 839 16.20 15.36 -47.83
N LEU A 840 16.23 16.01 -46.66
CA LEU A 840 16.26 17.48 -46.55
C LEU A 840 17.57 18.10 -47.08
N THR A 841 18.67 17.35 -47.15
CA THR A 841 19.99 17.84 -47.56
C THR A 841 20.48 17.28 -48.90
N SER A 842 19.63 16.53 -49.61
CA SER A 842 19.98 15.88 -50.87
C SER A 842 20.09 16.86 -52.05
N TYR A 843 20.85 16.45 -53.07
CA TYR A 843 20.85 17.05 -54.40
C TYR A 843 20.76 15.94 -55.44
N ASP A 844 19.71 16.02 -56.26
CA ASP A 844 19.53 15.13 -57.39
C ASP A 844 20.11 15.81 -58.64
N SER A 845 21.18 15.21 -59.18
CA SER A 845 21.87 15.72 -60.36
C SER A 845 21.11 15.46 -61.67
N GLU A 846 20.15 14.53 -61.69
CA GLU A 846 19.34 14.24 -62.88
C GLU A 846 18.12 15.16 -62.98
N THR A 847 17.46 15.43 -61.85
CA THR A 847 16.29 16.32 -61.81
C THR A 847 16.65 17.76 -61.49
N GLU A 848 17.92 18.05 -61.20
CA GLU A 848 18.45 19.34 -60.72
C GLU A 848 17.69 19.86 -59.46
N THR A 849 17.04 18.96 -58.72
CA THR A 849 16.28 19.31 -57.51
C THR A 849 17.14 19.26 -56.26
N ARG A 850 16.89 20.20 -55.35
CA ARG A 850 17.59 20.35 -54.06
C ARG A 850 16.62 20.11 -52.92
N GLY A 851 17.04 19.37 -51.90
CA GLY A 851 16.33 19.30 -50.63
C GLY A 851 16.20 20.69 -49.98
N LEU A 852 15.16 20.89 -49.17
CA LEU A 852 14.82 22.20 -48.60
C LEU A 852 15.94 22.82 -47.73
N LEU A 853 16.81 22.00 -47.16
CA LEU A 853 17.96 22.40 -46.34
C LEU A 853 19.30 22.09 -47.04
N PHE A 854 19.29 21.94 -48.37
CA PHE A 854 20.52 21.77 -49.14
C PHE A 854 21.48 22.95 -48.92
N GLY A 855 22.74 22.66 -48.58
CA GLY A 855 23.74 23.68 -48.29
C GLY A 855 23.77 24.16 -46.84
N GLU A 856 22.80 23.82 -46.00
CA GLU A 856 22.76 24.23 -44.58
C GLU A 856 23.83 23.52 -43.74
N SER A 857 24.70 24.30 -43.09
CA SER A 857 25.82 23.79 -42.29
C SER A 857 25.37 23.16 -40.97
N THR A 858 24.33 23.71 -40.34
CA THR A 858 23.79 23.25 -39.07
C THR A 858 23.29 21.79 -39.14
N VAL A 859 22.59 21.43 -40.22
CA VAL A 859 22.05 20.06 -40.40
C VAL A 859 23.17 19.05 -40.61
N ARG A 860 24.19 19.39 -41.42
CA ARG A 860 25.39 18.55 -41.58
C ARG A 860 26.18 18.39 -40.28
N GLN A 861 26.24 19.44 -39.46
CA GLN A 861 26.90 19.39 -38.15
C GLN A 861 26.15 18.46 -37.20
N ILE A 862 24.81 18.52 -37.15
CA ILE A 862 23.97 17.59 -36.39
C ILE A 862 24.25 16.15 -36.82
N GLN A 863 24.15 15.86 -38.12
CA GLN A 863 24.42 14.53 -38.69
C GLN A 863 25.80 13.99 -38.27
N SER A 864 26.84 14.83 -38.40
CA SER A 864 28.22 14.46 -38.07
C SER A 864 28.46 14.25 -36.57
N ARG A 865 27.71 14.92 -35.70
CA ARG A 865 27.81 14.72 -34.24
C ARG A 865 27.11 13.44 -33.80
N LEU A 866 25.88 13.22 -34.26
CA LEU A 866 25.13 12.00 -33.98
C LEU A 866 25.90 10.76 -34.45
N TYR A 867 26.46 10.80 -35.67
CA TYR A 867 27.28 9.72 -36.19
C TYR A 867 28.53 9.44 -35.35
N ARG A 868 29.27 10.49 -34.96
CA ARG A 868 30.47 10.35 -34.11
C ARG A 868 30.17 9.71 -32.75
N ILE A 869 28.99 9.96 -32.18
CA ILE A 869 28.58 9.35 -30.91
C ILE A 869 28.35 7.85 -31.09
N ILE A 870 27.60 7.44 -32.12
CA ILE A 870 27.34 6.02 -32.42
C ILE A 870 28.63 5.23 -32.67
N GLU A 871 29.60 5.81 -33.38
CA GLU A 871 30.86 5.12 -33.67
C GLU A 871 31.90 5.18 -32.53
N SER A 872 31.65 6.01 -31.52
CA SER A 872 32.59 6.17 -30.42
C SER A 872 32.72 4.91 -29.56
N SER A 873 33.88 4.76 -28.92
CA SER A 873 34.08 3.73 -27.89
C SER A 873 33.88 4.31 -26.50
N VAL A 874 33.36 3.49 -25.59
CA VAL A 874 33.31 3.80 -24.15
C VAL A 874 34.57 3.25 -23.50
N ASN A 875 35.36 4.11 -22.87
CA ASN A 875 36.65 3.75 -22.30
C ASN A 875 36.55 3.58 -20.78
N ASP A 876 36.13 2.41 -20.31
CA ASP A 876 36.08 2.08 -18.88
C ASP A 876 36.82 0.76 -18.64
N SER A 877 37.61 0.69 -17.56
CA SER A 877 38.53 -0.42 -17.25
C SER A 877 37.81 -1.74 -16.95
N GLY A 878 36.50 -1.68 -16.66
CA GLY A 878 35.64 -2.85 -16.41
C GLY A 878 34.70 -3.24 -17.56
N LEU A 879 34.85 -2.68 -18.77
CA LEU A 879 33.94 -2.96 -19.88
C LEU A 879 34.40 -4.09 -20.81
N THR A 880 33.68 -5.22 -20.79
CA THR A 880 33.81 -6.30 -21.79
C THR A 880 33.42 -5.84 -23.19
N TYR A 881 32.38 -5.01 -23.29
CA TYR A 881 31.85 -4.47 -24.54
C TYR A 881 32.04 -2.95 -24.56
N ASN A 882 32.80 -2.44 -25.52
CA ASN A 882 33.14 -1.01 -25.58
C ASN A 882 32.64 -0.28 -26.85
N ARG A 883 31.95 -0.96 -27.78
CA ARG A 883 31.39 -0.37 -29.01
C ARG A 883 30.04 -1.03 -29.35
N LEU A 884 29.12 -0.29 -29.99
CA LEU A 884 27.83 -0.86 -30.42
C LEU A 884 27.96 -2.10 -31.34
N ARG A 885 29.03 -2.17 -32.15
CA ARG A 885 29.28 -3.33 -33.00
C ARG A 885 29.51 -4.63 -32.21
N SER A 886 30.05 -4.55 -30.99
CA SER A 886 30.41 -5.75 -30.21
C SER A 886 29.19 -6.48 -29.64
N ILE A 887 28.02 -5.84 -29.73
CA ILE A 887 26.73 -6.36 -29.28
C ILE A 887 25.73 -6.46 -30.45
N GLY A 888 26.21 -6.45 -31.70
CA GLY A 888 25.38 -6.70 -32.88
C GLY A 888 24.74 -5.48 -33.57
N ILE A 889 24.99 -4.26 -33.10
CA ILE A 889 24.48 -3.04 -33.74
C ILE A 889 25.56 -2.46 -34.66
N MET A 890 25.35 -2.54 -35.96
CA MET A 890 26.36 -2.23 -36.98
C MET A 890 25.97 -1.00 -37.81
N VAL A 891 26.96 -0.31 -38.37
CA VAL A 891 26.74 0.71 -39.41
C VAL A 891 26.61 0.00 -40.76
N ASP A 892 25.54 0.29 -41.48
CA ASP A 892 25.34 -0.18 -42.84
C ASP A 892 26.15 0.69 -43.82
N SER A 893 27.05 0.05 -44.56
CA SER A 893 27.95 0.70 -45.52
C SER A 893 27.52 0.48 -46.98
N SER A 894 26.29 0.01 -47.21
CA SER A 894 25.76 -0.33 -48.54
C SER A 894 25.32 0.91 -49.36
N GLY A 895 26.29 1.75 -49.74
CA GLY A 895 26.23 2.50 -51.01
C GLY A 895 25.29 3.71 -51.16
N GLY A 896 24.54 4.15 -50.15
CA GLY A 896 23.77 5.41 -50.18
C GLY A 896 24.44 6.55 -49.41
N SER A 897 24.18 7.82 -49.76
CA SER A 897 24.75 9.04 -49.14
C SER A 897 24.37 9.30 -47.66
N GLY A 898 23.91 8.29 -46.92
CA GLY A 898 23.42 8.41 -45.53
C GLY A 898 24.01 7.38 -44.57
N VAL A 899 24.11 7.77 -43.29
CA VAL A 899 24.52 6.88 -42.19
C VAL A 899 23.31 6.09 -41.71
N ARG A 900 23.35 4.76 -41.78
CA ARG A 900 22.28 3.87 -41.30
C ARG A 900 22.82 2.83 -40.32
N LEU A 901 21.99 2.39 -39.41
CA LEU A 901 22.24 1.28 -38.50
C LEU A 901 21.51 0.02 -38.97
N THR A 902 22.12 -1.13 -38.74
CA THR A 902 21.54 -2.44 -39.01
C THR A 902 21.89 -3.45 -37.92
N MET A 903 20.96 -4.37 -37.65
CA MET A 903 21.18 -5.57 -36.85
C MET A 903 21.27 -6.84 -37.71
N SER A 904 21.26 -6.70 -39.04
CA SER A 904 21.49 -7.81 -39.97
C SER A 904 22.45 -7.36 -41.06
N ARG A 905 23.57 -8.08 -41.21
CA ARG A 905 24.57 -7.77 -42.24
C ARG A 905 24.98 -9.01 -42.99
N THR A 906 24.81 -8.96 -44.30
CA THR A 906 25.31 -9.98 -45.22
C THR A 906 26.76 -9.67 -45.59
N LEU A 907 27.69 -10.55 -45.22
CA LEU A 907 29.09 -10.44 -45.64
C LEU A 907 29.28 -11.12 -47.00
N ALA A 908 29.85 -10.39 -47.96
CA ALA A 908 30.32 -10.99 -49.20
C ALA A 908 31.56 -11.84 -48.90
N SER A 909 31.37 -13.15 -48.77
CA SER A 909 32.45 -14.14 -48.80
C SER A 909 32.83 -14.35 -50.26
N GLY A 910 34.13 -14.39 -50.58
CA GLY A 910 34.64 -14.73 -51.93
C GLY A 910 34.41 -16.19 -52.35
N THR A 911 33.44 -16.86 -51.75
CA THR A 911 33.02 -18.25 -51.96
C THR A 911 31.51 -18.29 -51.83
N ASP A 912 30.82 -19.20 -52.54
CA ASP A 912 29.35 -19.35 -52.65
C ASP A 912 28.55 -19.48 -51.32
N HIS A 913 29.17 -19.28 -50.15
CA HIS A 913 28.51 -19.21 -48.84
C HIS A 913 28.34 -17.77 -48.37
N GLN A 914 27.09 -17.32 -48.31
CA GLN A 914 26.70 -16.03 -47.77
C GLN A 914 26.65 -16.08 -46.23
N THR A 915 27.62 -15.47 -45.55
CA THR A 915 27.61 -15.37 -44.08
C THR A 915 26.76 -14.19 -43.65
N ILE A 916 25.65 -14.45 -42.96
CA ILE A 916 24.80 -13.43 -42.35
C ILE A 916 25.24 -13.24 -40.89
N VAL A 917 25.57 -12.00 -40.51
CA VAL A 917 25.76 -11.61 -39.12
C VAL A 917 24.40 -11.27 -38.53
N ASP A 918 23.95 -12.08 -37.58
CA ASP A 918 22.72 -11.87 -36.80
C ASP A 918 23.04 -11.05 -35.55
N GLY A 919 22.74 -9.76 -35.62
CA GLY A 919 22.97 -8.81 -34.54
C GLY A 919 22.02 -9.00 -33.36
N GLU A 920 20.82 -9.52 -33.57
CA GLU A 920 19.90 -9.83 -32.46
C GLU A 920 20.47 -11.00 -31.64
N ALA A 921 20.91 -12.07 -32.30
CA ALA A 921 21.54 -13.19 -31.62
C ALA A 921 22.78 -12.77 -30.83
N GLN A 922 23.60 -11.86 -31.39
CA GLN A 922 24.76 -11.29 -30.69
C GLN A 922 24.36 -10.45 -29.47
N LEU A 923 23.31 -9.63 -29.59
CA LEU A 923 22.80 -8.84 -28.47
C LEU A 923 22.30 -9.75 -27.35
N ARG A 924 21.52 -10.79 -27.67
CA ARG A 924 21.03 -11.77 -26.69
C ARG A 924 22.17 -12.52 -26.01
N ALA A 925 23.19 -12.92 -26.77
CA ALA A 925 24.38 -13.56 -26.22
C ALA A 925 25.13 -12.62 -25.26
N ALA A 926 25.30 -11.34 -25.63
CA ALA A 926 25.95 -10.34 -24.79
C ALA A 926 25.18 -10.08 -23.49
N LEU A 927 23.86 -9.94 -23.56
CA LEU A 927 22.99 -9.76 -22.40
C LEU A 927 22.94 -10.98 -21.47
N THR A 928 23.11 -12.19 -22.03
CA THR A 928 23.19 -13.42 -21.25
C THR A 928 24.53 -13.51 -20.52
N ALA A 929 25.62 -13.17 -21.21
CA ALA A 929 26.97 -13.25 -20.65
C ALA A 929 27.23 -12.18 -19.59
N ASP A 930 26.91 -10.91 -19.89
CA ASP A 930 27.20 -9.77 -19.01
C ASP A 930 26.25 -8.59 -19.29
N PRO A 931 25.04 -8.57 -18.69
CA PRO A 931 24.07 -7.51 -18.92
C PRO A 931 24.53 -6.16 -18.38
N ASP A 932 25.37 -6.14 -17.33
CA ASP A 932 25.90 -4.90 -16.78
C ASP A 932 26.92 -4.25 -17.71
N ALA A 933 27.76 -5.03 -18.40
CA ALA A 933 28.63 -4.49 -19.44
C ALA A 933 27.82 -3.89 -20.60
N VAL A 934 26.72 -4.54 -21.02
CA VAL A 934 25.84 -3.99 -22.06
C VAL A 934 25.15 -2.71 -21.57
N ARG A 935 24.64 -2.70 -20.33
CA ARG A 935 24.04 -1.50 -19.71
C ARG A 935 25.05 -0.36 -19.64
N LYS A 936 26.27 -0.58 -19.15
CA LYS A 936 27.31 0.45 -19.07
C LYS A 936 27.69 0.98 -20.46
N LEU A 937 27.84 0.12 -21.46
CA LEU A 937 28.06 0.54 -22.85
C LEU A 937 26.97 1.51 -23.34
N MET A 938 25.70 1.25 -22.98
CA MET A 938 24.55 2.07 -23.36
C MET A 938 24.43 3.35 -22.52
N SER A 939 24.41 3.23 -21.20
CA SER A 939 23.87 4.25 -20.30
C SER A 939 24.79 4.61 -19.13
N LEU A 940 26.09 4.34 -19.21
CA LEU A 940 27.03 4.73 -18.15
C LEU A 940 26.98 6.25 -17.91
N VAL A 941 26.76 6.62 -16.66
CA VAL A 941 26.87 7.98 -16.13
C VAL A 941 27.78 7.90 -14.93
N GLU A 942 28.83 8.72 -14.92
CA GLU A 942 29.76 8.85 -13.79
C GLU A 942 29.48 10.18 -13.11
N THR A 943 29.35 10.17 -11.79
CA THR A 943 29.17 11.38 -11.01
C THR A 943 30.49 11.67 -10.30
N ASP A 944 31.00 12.89 -10.43
CA ASP A 944 32.18 13.31 -9.67
C ASP A 944 31.82 13.64 -8.21
N ASP A 945 32.85 13.90 -7.40
CA ASP A 945 32.72 14.18 -5.96
C ASP A 945 31.92 15.46 -5.67
N GLU A 946 31.70 16.29 -6.69
CA GLU A 946 30.94 17.54 -6.65
C GLU A 946 29.47 17.34 -7.08
N GLY A 947 29.09 16.10 -7.42
CA GLY A 947 27.73 15.75 -7.84
C GLY A 947 27.46 15.98 -9.34
N ASN A 948 28.46 16.30 -10.15
CA ASN A 948 28.29 16.52 -11.59
C ASN A 948 28.31 15.19 -12.35
N ALA A 949 27.20 14.92 -13.05
CA ALA A 949 27.04 13.74 -13.88
C ALA A 949 27.68 13.91 -15.26
N THR A 950 28.63 13.05 -15.60
CA THR A 950 29.25 12.89 -16.92
C THR A 950 28.66 11.69 -17.65
N ASN A 951 27.97 11.96 -18.76
CA ASN A 951 27.45 10.92 -19.64
C ASN A 951 28.58 10.26 -20.45
N ARG A 952 28.87 8.98 -20.20
CA ARG A 952 29.91 8.22 -20.91
C ARG A 952 29.34 7.16 -21.85
N GLY A 953 28.22 6.55 -21.49
CA GLY A 953 27.51 5.57 -22.31
C GLY A 953 27.02 6.16 -23.63
N ILE A 954 26.94 5.34 -24.67
CA ILE A 954 26.65 5.80 -26.04
C ILE A 954 25.23 6.39 -26.12
N MET A 955 24.24 5.72 -25.51
CA MET A 955 22.84 6.20 -25.48
C MET A 955 22.68 7.41 -24.56
N ALA A 956 23.38 7.44 -23.41
CA ALA A 956 23.37 8.61 -22.52
C ALA A 956 23.93 9.86 -23.22
N ARG A 957 25.05 9.72 -23.95
CA ARG A 957 25.66 10.80 -24.74
C ARG A 957 24.78 11.22 -25.91
N LEU A 958 24.17 10.26 -26.60
CA LEU A 958 23.26 10.55 -27.71
C LEU A 958 22.03 11.31 -27.21
N ASN A 959 21.47 10.90 -26.07
CA ASN A 959 20.33 11.58 -25.45
C ASN A 959 20.69 13.02 -25.06
N ALA A 960 21.86 13.25 -24.44
CA ALA A 960 22.34 14.59 -24.11
C ALA A 960 22.56 15.48 -25.35
N GLU A 961 23.08 14.92 -26.45
CA GLU A 961 23.24 15.67 -27.70
C GLU A 961 21.87 16.01 -28.32
N LEU A 962 20.92 15.07 -28.32
CA LEU A 962 19.56 15.32 -28.79
C LEU A 962 18.84 16.36 -27.93
N ASP A 963 19.06 16.38 -26.62
CA ASP A 963 18.59 17.45 -25.72
C ASP A 963 19.13 18.82 -26.13
N ALA A 964 20.44 18.91 -26.37
CA ALA A 964 21.09 20.15 -26.81
C ALA A 964 20.62 20.63 -28.19
N ILE A 965 20.19 19.72 -29.07
CA ILE A 965 19.67 20.06 -30.40
C ILE A 965 18.20 20.49 -30.34
N THR A 966 17.37 19.75 -29.59
CA THR A 966 15.90 19.83 -29.62
C THR A 966 15.27 20.69 -28.53
N SER A 967 16.05 21.17 -27.54
CA SER A 967 15.57 22.05 -26.48
C SER A 967 14.81 23.27 -27.03
N SER A 968 13.62 23.52 -26.51
CA SER A 968 12.73 24.59 -26.99
C SER A 968 13.23 26.00 -26.69
N ALA A 969 14.01 26.18 -25.61
CA ALA A 969 14.49 27.48 -25.20
C ALA A 969 15.83 27.85 -25.84
N ASN A 970 16.80 26.92 -25.82
CA ASN A 970 18.20 27.20 -26.20
C ASN A 970 18.77 26.18 -27.19
N GLY A 971 17.94 25.30 -27.75
CA GLY A 971 18.39 24.25 -28.64
C GLY A 971 18.93 24.77 -29.97
N THR A 972 19.80 24.00 -30.60
CA THR A 972 20.40 24.36 -31.91
C THR A 972 19.33 24.63 -32.96
N ILE A 973 18.27 23.82 -33.01
CA ILE A 973 17.17 24.02 -33.97
C ILE A 973 16.29 25.21 -33.58
N ALA A 974 16.02 25.40 -32.29
CA ALA A 974 15.25 26.55 -31.80
C ALA A 974 15.92 27.88 -32.16
N ASN A 975 17.24 27.97 -31.97
CA ASN A 975 18.04 29.15 -32.34
C ASN A 975 18.03 29.39 -33.86
N GLN A 976 18.11 28.34 -34.67
CA GLN A 976 18.02 28.46 -36.11
C GLN A 976 16.63 28.93 -36.56
N ASN A 977 15.56 28.41 -35.94
CA ASN A 977 14.20 28.87 -36.21
C ASN A 977 14.01 30.34 -35.83
N LEU A 978 14.59 30.80 -34.71
CA LEU A 978 14.56 32.21 -34.32
C LEU A 978 15.24 33.10 -35.37
N MET A 979 16.42 32.70 -35.85
CA MET A 979 17.15 33.40 -36.91
C MET A 979 16.34 33.47 -38.21
N LEU A 980 15.66 32.39 -38.60
CA LEU A 980 14.80 32.35 -39.78
C LEU A 980 13.56 33.25 -39.60
N SER A 981 12.93 33.22 -38.43
CA SER A 981 11.79 34.11 -38.11
C SER A 981 12.17 35.59 -38.22
N GLN A 982 13.29 36.00 -37.62
CA GLN A 982 13.77 37.38 -37.70
C GLN A 982 14.06 37.80 -39.15
N ARG A 983 14.54 36.87 -39.98
CA ARG A 983 14.81 37.13 -41.40
C ARG A 983 13.53 37.26 -42.22
N ILE A 984 12.51 36.46 -41.91
CA ILE A 984 11.17 36.58 -42.50
C ILE A 984 10.60 37.96 -42.16
N GLU A 985 10.63 38.35 -40.89
CA GLU A 985 10.13 39.65 -40.42
C GLU A 985 10.84 40.82 -41.14
N GLN A 986 12.16 40.76 -41.31
CA GLN A 986 12.91 41.76 -42.09
C GLN A 986 12.47 41.83 -43.56
N PHE A 987 12.21 40.68 -44.19
CA PHE A 987 11.74 40.65 -45.58
C PHE A 987 10.29 41.13 -45.70
N GLU A 988 9.43 40.85 -44.72
CA GLU A 988 8.05 41.32 -44.65
C GLU A 988 7.99 42.84 -44.46
N ASP A 989 8.84 43.39 -43.59
CA ASP A 989 9.01 44.84 -43.42
C ASP A 989 9.48 45.52 -44.71
N GLU A 990 10.47 44.94 -45.40
CA GLU A 990 10.97 45.46 -46.67
C GLU A 990 9.92 45.38 -47.77
N ALA A 991 9.17 44.28 -47.83
CA ALA A 991 8.05 44.09 -48.75
C ALA A 991 6.95 45.13 -48.51
N THR A 992 6.62 45.40 -47.25
CA THR A 992 5.60 46.40 -46.85
C THR A 992 6.02 47.80 -47.29
N ARG A 993 7.27 48.21 -46.99
CA ARG A 993 7.79 49.51 -47.44
C ARG A 993 7.82 49.63 -48.96
N LEU A 994 8.14 48.55 -49.66
CA LEU A 994 8.14 48.54 -51.13
C LEU A 994 6.72 48.66 -51.69
N GLN A 995 5.75 47.95 -51.09
CA GLN A 995 4.34 48.05 -51.44
C GLN A 995 3.83 49.49 -51.26
N GLU A 996 4.07 50.12 -50.11
CA GLU A 996 3.68 51.51 -49.86
C GLU A 996 4.25 52.48 -50.89
N ARG A 997 5.50 52.26 -51.34
CA ARG A 997 6.15 53.07 -52.39
C ARG A 997 5.50 52.85 -53.75
N LEU A 998 5.13 51.61 -54.08
CA LEU A 998 4.43 51.29 -55.30
C LEU A 998 3.03 51.91 -55.31
N ASP A 999 2.29 51.83 -54.21
CA ASP A 999 0.96 52.43 -54.05
C ASP A 999 1.01 53.97 -54.15
N ALA A 1000 1.98 54.61 -53.50
CA ALA A 1000 2.18 56.05 -53.60
C ALA A 1000 2.55 56.49 -55.03
N LYS A 1001 3.32 55.66 -55.74
CA LYS A 1001 3.66 55.90 -57.14
C LYS A 1001 2.46 55.70 -58.05
N GLU A 1002 1.64 54.69 -57.80
CA GLU A 1002 0.36 54.47 -58.48
C GLU A 1002 -0.55 55.68 -58.37
N ALA A 1003 -0.77 56.15 -57.13
CA ALA A 1003 -1.57 57.34 -56.86
C ALA A 1003 -1.01 58.57 -57.57
N ARG A 1004 0.31 58.75 -57.60
CA ARG A 1004 0.96 59.85 -58.31
C ARG A 1004 0.77 59.74 -59.83
N LEU A 1005 0.90 58.55 -60.41
CA LEU A 1005 0.68 58.33 -61.84
C LEU A 1005 -0.77 58.64 -62.21
N TYR A 1006 -1.75 58.15 -61.44
CA TYR A 1006 -3.15 58.50 -61.64
C TYR A 1006 -3.40 60.01 -61.55
N ALA A 1007 -2.84 60.70 -60.56
CA ALA A 1007 -2.98 62.15 -60.43
C ALA A 1007 -2.35 62.92 -61.61
N GLN A 1008 -1.20 62.46 -62.12
CA GLN A 1008 -0.55 63.04 -63.29
C GLN A 1008 -1.38 62.85 -64.56
N PHE A 1009 -1.96 61.66 -64.77
CA PHE A 1009 -2.85 61.40 -65.89
C PHE A 1009 -4.15 62.21 -65.80
N GLN A 1010 -4.71 62.38 -64.60
CA GLN A 1010 -5.88 63.25 -64.39
C GLN A 1010 -5.58 64.73 -64.69
N ALA A 1011 -4.42 65.23 -64.26
CA ALA A 1011 -3.99 66.59 -64.57
C ALA A 1011 -3.75 66.78 -66.08
N MET A 1012 -3.22 65.76 -66.75
CA MET A 1012 -3.04 65.75 -68.20
C MET A 1012 -4.37 65.76 -68.95
N GLU A 1013 -5.36 64.97 -68.52
CA GLU A 1013 -6.73 64.99 -69.06
C GLU A 1013 -7.37 66.38 -68.88
N THR A 1014 -7.20 67.01 -67.73
CA THR A 1014 -7.72 68.36 -67.47
C THR A 1014 -7.07 69.40 -68.39
N ALA A 1015 -5.74 69.34 -68.55
CA ALA A 1015 -5.03 70.22 -69.48
C ALA A 1015 -5.43 70.00 -70.95
N LEU A 1016 -5.68 68.74 -71.34
CA LEU A 1016 -6.22 68.39 -72.66
C LEU A 1016 -7.65 68.93 -72.84
N ALA A 1017 -8.48 68.88 -71.80
CA ALA A 1017 -9.82 69.49 -71.79
C ALA A 1017 -9.75 70.99 -72.07
N ASP A 1018 -8.86 71.68 -71.33
CA ASP A 1018 -8.65 73.12 -71.46
C ASP A 1018 -8.11 73.49 -72.84
N LEU A 1019 -7.19 72.68 -73.40
CA LEU A 1019 -6.67 72.87 -74.76
C LEU A 1019 -7.75 72.65 -75.83
N GLN A 1020 -8.61 71.63 -75.70
CA GLN A 1020 -9.74 71.44 -76.62
C GLN A 1020 -10.77 72.57 -76.50
N SER A 1021 -11.01 73.09 -75.29
CA SER A 1021 -11.85 74.26 -75.04
C SER A 1021 -11.26 75.54 -75.66
N GLN A 1022 -9.95 75.76 -75.51
CA GLN A 1022 -9.24 76.87 -76.17
C GLN A 1022 -9.23 76.73 -77.69
N GLN A 1023 -9.03 75.54 -78.23
CA GLN A 1023 -9.11 75.28 -79.66
C GLN A 1023 -10.53 75.52 -80.19
N SER A 1024 -11.56 75.13 -79.45
CA SER A 1024 -12.97 75.41 -79.79
C SER A 1024 -13.27 76.91 -79.75
N SER A 1025 -12.70 77.62 -78.77
CA SER A 1025 -12.78 79.09 -78.63
C SER A 1025 -12.02 79.83 -79.73
N LEU A 1026 -10.86 79.32 -80.16
CA LEU A 1026 -10.11 79.85 -81.30
C LEU A 1026 -10.83 79.55 -82.62
N SER A 1027 -11.44 78.38 -82.76
CA SER A 1027 -12.22 78.01 -83.94
C SER A 1027 -13.48 78.86 -84.07
N SER A 1028 -14.15 79.20 -82.95
CA SER A 1028 -15.27 80.16 -82.95
C SER A 1028 -14.82 81.59 -83.23
N LEU A 1029 -13.63 82.00 -82.78
CA LEU A 1029 -13.02 83.29 -83.11
C LEU A 1029 -12.65 83.40 -84.61
N VAL A 1030 -12.08 82.34 -85.19
CA VAL A 1030 -11.76 82.26 -86.63
C VAL A 1030 -13.03 82.29 -87.48
N ASN A 1031 -14.10 81.62 -87.05
CA ASN A 1031 -15.41 81.70 -87.72
C ASN A 1031 -16.04 83.10 -87.62
N LEU A 1032 -15.76 83.86 -86.56
CA LEU A 1032 -16.20 85.26 -86.45
C LEU A 1032 -15.44 86.16 -87.43
N ILE A 1033 -14.14 85.95 -87.62
CA ILE A 1033 -13.28 86.70 -88.56
C ILE A 1033 -13.56 86.35 -90.03
N GLY A 1034 -14.04 85.13 -90.32
CA GLY A 1034 -14.44 84.71 -91.66
C GLY A 1034 -15.72 85.37 -92.21
N SER A 1035 -16.46 86.15 -91.39
CA SER A 1035 -17.76 86.71 -91.77
C SER A 1035 -17.77 88.21 -92.14
N SER A 1036 -16.63 88.89 -92.15
CA SER A 1036 -16.52 90.33 -92.49
C SER A 1036 -15.89 90.63 -93.86
N GLY A 1037 -15.82 89.62 -94.74
CA GLY A 1037 -15.39 89.77 -96.13
C GLY A 1037 -16.52 89.57 -97.13
N SER A 1038 -17.48 90.51 -97.19
CA SER A 1038 -18.35 90.76 -98.34
C SER A 1038 -18.86 92.19 -98.33
#